data_AF-A0A954NHD0-F1
#
_entry.id   AF-A0A954NHD0-F1
#
_cell.length_a   1.000
_cell.length_b   1.000
_cell.length_c   1.000
_cell.angle_alpha   90.00
_cell.angle_beta   90.00
_cell.angle_gamma   90.00
#
_symmetry.space_group_name_H-M   'P 1'
#
loop_
_entity.id
_entity.type
_entity.pdbx_description
1 polymer ?
#
loop_
_entity_poly.entity_id
_entity_poly.type
_entity_poly.pdbx_seq_one_letter_code
_entity_poly.pdbx_strand_id
1 'polypeptide(L)'
;MAKGSWHGRVEFPLLIAGLVLAGSLARTGPVPSYSTNMEGSARQESSSQVLSHEADLLIVGGTESGLAAAIQAARMGVERIVVVSDTPWLGGQFTAESLVAIDENRGPEGYGHGVPFPRHGLFLELIDRIEATNLEQLGKARPGNTRVITTCRPGVALAAWEQLLEPYIESGQLTILTSWHLDQVLTARDHDNGLARVTGASFVHAAGDDRLRVEATITIDASDWGDVVRESGTPFMFGPDLRSDFGEPLAPTDRESYPLTDMNPITQCVLLEWSEEASVVAEPDGYDARCYRDHGYPDEPRWIYESRRIVDSTDPAIRAHTPDAADVVLLCFPTFDYPLDVLPGRVAARLEQMAPGTSQKNIVLMSREQRQTIFDDAKRHALGFLYFMQTEGAARFPEQAELFRHLRLVDDFGTADHLPPKPYIRESLRTRTLYVMRQQDTTGFRNRSTSFAQAMYHDGIGCWQFEYDFHPTRREFLTEDEQGPWRAAFRPGRTWGPPYAGRSLLAARALIPRDTRGLLVAQKNLGYTSLVSSALRLHDQSMMVGQGAGAIAAVALNNGIELDVIPGEKRWMREIWIGLVNPPRQPRVDEADSASWQPAMLWPFDDLEPEHEAFRAVQLLAAHRVLPVSPWETSFAADDMASDAWRDEMMRRASTEFPHVPAIKPPDSLTTRGEFAIWYWDQLREQVPRPWIRRSDDDADLDGIPDGDDALPFENASTSWEAFGPGENFDGRPPTLPVDRTVAAINFAGPATRDLDGWSLDSGRLFDEETGRGWLRDIQANHRDRQSLGDPLADTFLFTRTHDVFEIAVDNGDYRVHLCIGDSQYEQTGQNLTVENQSIARDVTTVEFEEYSAEVSVTDGRLTVGIGLPGGTTNTCLNWLIVERLPSGE
;
A
#
# COMPACT_ATOMS: atom_id res chain seq x y z
N MET A 1 7.13 -6.88 -38.81
CA MET A 1 8.18 -7.65 -39.50
C MET A 1 9.52 -6.98 -39.25
N ALA A 2 10.56 -7.80 -39.05
CA ALA A 2 11.96 -7.48 -38.74
C ALA A 2 12.29 -7.08 -37.28
N LYS A 3 12.82 -8.07 -36.55
CA LYS A 3 13.55 -8.00 -35.28
C LYS A 3 14.92 -7.36 -35.52
N GLY A 4 15.37 -6.49 -34.63
CA GLY A 4 16.74 -5.98 -34.56
C GLY A 4 17.38 -6.38 -33.23
N SER A 5 18.37 -7.26 -33.31
CA SER A 5 19.20 -7.75 -32.20
C SER A 5 20.20 -6.70 -31.73
N TRP A 6 20.36 -6.52 -30.42
CA TRP A 6 21.55 -5.90 -29.85
C TRP A 6 22.20 -6.88 -28.85
N HIS A 7 23.36 -7.38 -29.24
CA HIS A 7 24.33 -8.04 -28.35
C HIS A 7 25.38 -6.99 -27.98
N GLY A 8 25.43 -6.59 -26.72
CA GLY A 8 26.54 -5.83 -26.14
C GLY A 8 27.07 -6.59 -24.94
N ARG A 9 28.22 -7.25 -25.09
CA ARG A 9 28.98 -7.86 -24.00
C ARG A 9 29.58 -6.74 -23.14
N VAL A 10 29.29 -6.74 -21.85
CA VAL A 10 30.08 -6.03 -20.83
C VAL A 10 30.75 -7.11 -19.98
N GLU A 11 32.08 -7.14 -20.02
CA GLU A 11 32.90 -8.04 -19.20
C GLU A 11 33.03 -7.44 -17.78
N PHE A 12 32.55 -8.16 -16.76
CA PHE A 12 32.82 -7.85 -15.36
C PHE A 12 34.14 -8.51 -14.91
N PRO A 13 35.08 -7.78 -14.29
CA PRO A 13 36.23 -8.41 -13.66
C PRO A 13 35.83 -8.96 -12.29
N LEU A 14 35.78 -10.30 -12.20
CA LEU A 14 35.70 -11.09 -10.97
C LEU A 14 36.97 -10.91 -10.14
N LEU A 15 36.85 -10.34 -8.95
CA LEU A 15 37.85 -10.42 -7.88
C LEU A 15 37.28 -11.33 -6.77
N ILE A 16 37.60 -12.61 -6.90
CA ILE A 16 37.30 -13.67 -5.93
C ILE A 16 38.34 -13.58 -4.81
N ALA A 17 37.93 -13.16 -3.62
CA ALA A 17 38.65 -13.44 -2.39
C ALA A 17 37.91 -14.59 -1.67
N GLY A 18 38.46 -15.80 -1.79
CA GLY A 18 37.88 -17.00 -1.22
C GLY A 18 38.14 -17.11 0.28
N LEU A 19 37.11 -17.55 1.00
CA LEU A 19 37.26 -18.26 2.27
C LEU A 19 36.40 -19.51 2.19
N VAL A 20 37.11 -20.63 2.13
CA VAL A 20 36.60 -22.00 2.01
C VAL A 20 36.21 -22.49 3.39
N LEU A 21 34.94 -22.88 3.57
CA LEU A 21 34.55 -23.92 4.50
C LEU A 21 33.65 -24.90 3.75
N ALA A 22 34.29 -25.88 3.11
CA ALA A 22 33.62 -27.03 2.53
C ALA A 22 33.13 -27.95 3.67
N GLY A 23 31.81 -28.00 3.86
CA GLY A 23 31.14 -28.94 4.75
C GLY A 23 29.78 -29.29 4.18
N SER A 24 29.63 -30.55 3.75
CA SER A 24 28.39 -31.15 3.24
C SER A 24 27.21 -30.95 4.20
N LEU A 25 26.22 -30.15 3.81
CA LEU A 25 24.88 -30.14 4.43
C LEU A 25 23.82 -30.24 3.33
N ALA A 26 23.54 -31.47 2.92
CA ALA A 26 22.22 -31.86 2.43
C ALA A 26 21.55 -32.67 3.54
N ARG A 27 20.28 -32.34 3.82
CA ARG A 27 19.33 -32.84 4.83
C ARG A 27 19.20 -31.97 6.10
N THR A 28 18.02 -31.36 6.20
CA THR A 28 17.34 -30.84 7.41
C THR A 28 18.18 -29.89 8.27
N GLY A 29 18.00 -28.58 8.09
CA GLY A 29 18.43 -27.59 9.08
C GLY A 29 17.62 -27.75 10.39
N PRO A 30 18.24 -27.56 11.56
CA PRO A 30 17.56 -27.68 12.85
C PRO A 30 16.67 -26.46 13.14
N VAL A 31 15.76 -26.63 14.09
CA VAL A 31 15.00 -25.57 14.79
C VAL A 31 15.91 -24.36 15.09
N PRO A 32 15.42 -23.10 14.92
CA PRO A 32 16.27 -21.91 15.04
C PRO A 32 17.01 -21.85 16.38
N SER A 33 18.33 -21.64 16.31
CA SER A 33 19.19 -21.45 17.48
C SER A 33 19.26 -19.98 17.87
N TYR A 34 18.16 -19.44 18.41
CA TYR A 34 18.26 -18.23 19.23
C TYR A 34 18.79 -18.62 20.60
N SER A 35 19.50 -17.72 21.28
CA SER A 35 20.05 -17.98 22.61
C SER A 35 18.93 -18.41 23.58
N THR A 36 18.74 -19.71 23.72
CA THR A 36 18.21 -20.31 24.93
C THR A 36 19.33 -20.18 25.95
N ASN A 37 19.42 -19.02 26.59
CA ASN A 37 20.18 -18.92 27.83
C ASN A 37 19.43 -19.75 28.88
N MET A 38 19.53 -21.08 28.83
CA MET A 38 19.38 -22.04 29.92
C MET A 38 19.51 -23.48 29.40
N GLU A 39 20.75 -23.96 29.23
CA GLU A 39 21.03 -25.39 29.42
C GLU A 39 22.18 -25.58 30.41
N GLY A 40 21.84 -26.16 31.59
CA GLY A 40 22.83 -26.75 32.49
C GLY A 40 22.61 -26.51 33.98
N SER A 41 21.63 -27.18 34.61
CA SER A 41 21.83 -27.83 35.92
C SER A 41 20.64 -28.71 36.29
N ALA A 42 20.94 -29.85 36.92
CA ALA A 42 20.01 -30.88 37.32
C ALA A 42 18.83 -30.36 38.18
N ARG A 43 17.65 -30.97 37.96
CA ARG A 43 16.41 -30.86 38.73
C ARG A 43 16.59 -30.24 40.13
N GLN A 44 16.35 -28.93 40.19
CA GLN A 44 16.01 -28.21 41.42
C GLN A 44 14.60 -27.66 41.27
N GLU A 45 13.84 -27.75 42.35
CA GLU A 45 12.42 -27.38 42.48
C GLU A 45 12.12 -26.05 41.76
N SER A 46 11.18 -26.07 40.80
CA SER A 46 10.87 -24.93 39.94
C SER A 46 10.19 -23.80 40.72
N SER A 47 10.96 -22.80 41.12
CA SER A 47 10.41 -21.47 41.35
C SER A 47 10.19 -20.81 39.98
N SER A 48 8.95 -20.41 39.66
CA SER A 48 8.65 -19.55 38.51
C SER A 48 9.60 -18.33 38.51
N GLN A 49 10.41 -18.15 37.47
CA GLN A 49 11.32 -17.01 37.38
C GLN A 49 10.63 -15.86 36.64
N VAL A 50 10.62 -14.67 37.22
CA VAL A 50 10.22 -13.45 36.52
C VAL A 50 11.48 -12.85 35.90
N LEU A 51 11.58 -12.88 34.57
CA LEU A 51 12.60 -12.20 33.80
C LEU A 51 12.20 -10.72 33.63
N SER A 52 13.15 -9.80 33.73
CA SER A 52 12.90 -8.36 33.60
C SER A 52 13.90 -7.72 32.65
N HIS A 53 13.39 -6.91 31.72
CA HIS A 53 14.18 -6.12 30.78
C HIS A 53 13.75 -4.65 30.82
N GLU A 54 14.71 -3.75 30.60
CA GLU A 54 14.46 -2.34 30.30
C GLU A 54 14.87 -2.09 28.85
N ALA A 55 14.05 -1.33 28.12
CA ALA A 55 14.30 -0.97 26.73
C ALA A 55 14.00 0.52 26.51
N ASP A 56 14.64 1.12 25.51
CA ASP A 56 14.16 2.39 24.96
C ASP A 56 12.92 2.13 24.08
N LEU A 57 12.96 1.03 23.35
CA LEU A 57 11.92 0.58 22.43
C LEU A 57 11.54 -0.89 22.66
N LEU A 58 10.28 -1.15 22.99
CA LEU A 58 9.68 -2.48 22.98
C LEU A 58 8.91 -2.67 21.68
N ILE A 59 9.08 -3.80 21.01
CA ILE A 59 8.31 -4.19 19.83
C ILE A 59 7.62 -5.52 20.15
N VAL A 60 6.29 -5.52 20.12
CA VAL A 60 5.49 -6.73 20.36
C VAL A 60 5.05 -7.29 19.02
N GLY A 61 5.60 -8.44 18.64
CA GLY A 61 5.39 -9.12 17.37
C GLY A 61 6.69 -9.35 16.59
N GLY A 62 7.04 -10.61 16.37
CA GLY A 62 8.16 -11.02 15.48
C GLY A 62 7.78 -11.06 14.00
N THR A 63 6.87 -10.18 13.57
CA THR A 63 6.38 -10.07 12.19
C THR A 63 7.40 -9.38 11.31
N GLU A 64 7.24 -9.47 9.99
CA GLU A 64 8.06 -8.74 9.01
C GLU A 64 8.13 -7.23 9.30
N SER A 65 7.03 -6.64 9.75
CA SER A 65 6.99 -5.23 10.13
C SER A 65 7.69 -4.97 11.46
N GLY A 66 7.49 -5.83 12.47
CA GLY A 66 8.17 -5.70 13.76
C GLY A 66 9.70 -5.77 13.63
N LEU A 67 10.20 -6.68 12.78
CA LEU A 67 11.63 -6.79 12.49
C LEU A 67 12.15 -5.60 11.67
N ALA A 68 11.38 -5.13 10.69
CA ALA A 68 11.75 -3.92 9.93
C ALA A 68 11.82 -2.67 10.83
N ALA A 69 10.89 -2.54 11.79
CA ALA A 69 10.91 -1.47 12.78
C ALA A 69 12.15 -1.54 13.68
N ALA A 70 12.52 -2.74 14.15
CA ALA A 70 13.71 -2.95 14.97
C ALA A 70 14.99 -2.52 14.23
N ILE A 71 15.15 -2.98 12.99
CA ILE A 71 16.33 -2.66 12.17
C ILE A 71 16.40 -1.15 11.89
N GLN A 72 15.28 -0.52 11.49
CA GLN A 72 15.30 0.91 11.18
C GLN A 72 15.57 1.77 12.42
N ALA A 73 14.98 1.44 13.57
CA ALA A 73 15.24 2.12 14.83
C ALA A 73 16.73 1.98 15.23
N ALA A 74 17.30 0.79 15.07
CA ALA A 74 18.72 0.54 15.33
C ALA A 74 19.64 1.37 14.42
N ARG A 75 19.34 1.41 13.11
CA ARG A 75 20.07 2.23 12.11
C ARG A 75 20.05 3.72 12.41
N MET A 76 18.98 4.19 13.06
CA MET A 76 18.82 5.58 13.48
C MET A 76 19.29 5.85 14.92
N GLY A 77 19.91 4.86 15.57
CA GLY A 77 20.68 5.04 16.79
C GLY A 77 19.96 4.70 18.10
N VAL A 78 18.78 4.07 18.07
CA VAL A 78 18.11 3.59 19.30
C VAL A 78 18.94 2.49 19.94
N GLU A 79 19.38 2.66 21.19
CA GLU A 79 20.42 1.82 21.78
C GLU A 79 19.91 0.51 22.40
N ARG A 80 18.70 0.47 22.95
CA ARG A 80 18.14 -0.72 23.63
C ARG A 80 16.78 -1.08 23.06
N ILE A 81 16.77 -2.05 22.15
CA ILE A 81 15.56 -2.53 21.48
C ILE A 81 15.27 -3.95 21.93
N VAL A 82 14.03 -4.22 22.33
CA VAL A 82 13.55 -5.56 22.66
C VAL A 82 12.40 -5.92 21.74
N VAL A 83 12.55 -7.02 20.97
CA VAL A 83 11.47 -7.62 20.19
C VAL A 83 10.97 -8.85 20.94
N VAL A 84 9.66 -8.94 21.16
CA VAL A 84 9.01 -10.10 21.76
C VAL A 84 8.09 -10.76 20.73
N SER A 85 8.38 -12.00 20.36
CA SER A 85 7.63 -12.80 19.40
C SER A 85 6.83 -13.90 20.10
N ASP A 86 5.59 -14.11 19.67
CA ASP A 86 4.71 -15.17 20.15
C ASP A 86 5.04 -16.55 19.59
N THR A 87 5.85 -16.61 18.52
CA THR A 87 6.30 -17.85 17.89
C THR A 87 7.84 -17.93 17.84
N PRO A 88 8.43 -19.14 17.74
CA PRO A 88 9.86 -19.31 17.50
C PRO A 88 10.29 -18.92 16.08
N TRP A 89 9.35 -18.75 15.14
CA TRP A 89 9.60 -18.33 13.77
C TRP A 89 9.46 -16.81 13.62
N LEU A 90 10.52 -16.16 13.18
CA LEU A 90 10.59 -14.71 12.92
C LEU A 90 10.31 -14.40 11.45
N GLY A 91 9.65 -13.28 11.16
CA GLY A 91 9.43 -12.78 9.80
C GLY A 91 7.99 -12.93 9.27
N GLY A 92 7.03 -13.29 10.14
CA GLY A 92 5.59 -13.27 9.88
C GLY A 92 5.16 -13.92 8.56
N GLN A 93 4.67 -13.10 7.61
CA GLN A 93 4.12 -13.56 6.32
C GLN A 93 5.10 -14.45 5.54
N PHE A 94 6.40 -14.13 5.58
CA PHE A 94 7.44 -14.88 4.87
C PHE A 94 7.72 -16.26 5.46
N THR A 95 7.40 -16.47 6.74
CA THR A 95 7.92 -17.60 7.53
C THR A 95 6.82 -18.28 8.33
N ALA A 96 6.41 -17.69 9.46
CA ALA A 96 5.47 -18.25 10.42
C ALA A 96 4.05 -18.45 9.84
N GLU A 97 3.67 -17.68 8.83
CA GLU A 97 2.40 -17.79 8.09
C GLU A 97 2.55 -18.49 6.74
N SER A 98 3.80 -18.63 6.28
CA SER A 98 4.20 -19.29 5.03
C SER A 98 3.48 -18.81 3.76
N LEU A 99 3.21 -17.52 3.64
CA LEU A 99 2.83 -16.91 2.36
C LEU A 99 4.06 -16.71 1.47
N VAL A 100 4.74 -17.81 1.14
CA VAL A 100 6.05 -17.80 0.47
C VAL A 100 6.00 -17.61 -1.05
N ALA A 101 4.80 -17.34 -1.57
CA ALA A 101 4.60 -16.61 -2.81
C ALA A 101 4.46 -15.13 -2.41
N ILE A 102 5.56 -14.39 -2.46
CA ILE A 102 5.68 -13.08 -1.83
C ILE A 102 4.85 -12.06 -2.62
N ASP A 103 3.73 -11.64 -2.02
CA ASP A 103 2.93 -10.54 -2.54
C ASP A 103 3.59 -9.18 -2.26
N GLU A 104 3.53 -8.30 -3.26
CA GLU A 104 4.10 -6.96 -3.25
C GLU A 104 3.21 -5.99 -4.04
N ASN A 105 3.53 -4.69 -4.00
CA ASN A 105 2.81 -3.63 -4.69
C ASN A 105 2.45 -4.02 -6.14
N ARG A 106 1.20 -3.77 -6.53
CA ARG A 106 0.66 -4.23 -7.81
C ARG A 106 -0.17 -3.14 -8.47
N GLY A 107 0.13 -2.89 -9.75
CA GLY A 107 -0.66 -2.04 -10.61
C GLY A 107 -1.88 -2.75 -11.23
N PRO A 108 -2.77 -2.02 -11.92
CA PRO A 108 -3.99 -2.55 -12.53
C PRO A 108 -3.78 -3.59 -13.64
N GLU A 109 -2.60 -3.61 -14.25
CA GLU A 109 -2.27 -4.57 -15.31
C GLU A 109 -2.03 -5.99 -14.74
N GLY A 110 -1.98 -6.11 -13.42
CA GLY A 110 -1.91 -7.39 -12.72
C GLY A 110 -0.51 -8.00 -12.72
N TYR A 111 -0.46 -9.29 -12.39
CA TYR A 111 0.73 -10.07 -12.05
C TYR A 111 1.69 -10.41 -13.22
N GLY A 112 1.60 -9.71 -14.37
CA GLY A 112 2.41 -9.99 -15.56
C GLY A 112 3.30 -8.83 -16.03
N HIS A 113 3.20 -7.67 -15.40
CA HIS A 113 3.73 -6.40 -15.93
C HIS A 113 4.75 -5.71 -15.02
N GLY A 114 5.21 -6.39 -13.95
CA GLY A 114 6.12 -5.84 -12.95
C GLY A 114 5.40 -5.16 -11.77
N VAL A 115 6.19 -4.61 -10.85
CA VAL A 115 5.70 -3.75 -9.75
C VAL A 115 5.43 -2.34 -10.27
N PRO A 116 4.45 -1.61 -9.71
CA PRO A 116 4.10 -0.26 -10.18
C PRO A 116 5.18 0.78 -9.91
N PHE A 117 6.10 0.49 -9.00
CA PHE A 117 7.32 1.24 -8.74
C PHE A 117 8.38 0.29 -8.16
N PRO A 118 9.68 0.60 -8.32
CA PRO A 118 10.78 -0.23 -7.85
C PRO A 118 10.66 -0.69 -6.41
N ARG A 119 11.15 -1.92 -6.14
CA ARG A 119 11.38 -2.41 -4.77
C ARG A 119 12.40 -1.49 -4.10
N HIS A 120 12.25 -1.26 -2.80
CA HIS A 120 13.10 -0.31 -2.08
C HIS A 120 13.22 -0.67 -0.60
N GLY A 121 14.08 0.05 0.12
CA GLY A 121 14.23 -0.08 1.57
C GLY A 121 14.53 -1.51 2.03
N LEU A 122 14.13 -1.83 3.26
CA LEU A 122 14.39 -3.14 3.87
C LEU A 122 13.77 -4.32 3.10
N PHE A 123 12.68 -4.08 2.37
CA PHE A 123 12.07 -5.14 1.54
C PHE A 123 13.02 -5.57 0.42
N LEU A 124 13.66 -4.62 -0.28
CA LEU A 124 14.65 -4.94 -1.30
C LEU A 124 15.85 -5.69 -0.70
N GLU A 125 16.36 -5.25 0.45
CA GLU A 125 17.48 -5.92 1.12
C GLU A 125 17.19 -7.39 1.48
N LEU A 126 15.97 -7.67 1.98
CA LEU A 126 15.54 -9.02 2.30
C LEU A 126 15.37 -9.86 1.03
N ILE A 127 14.75 -9.29 0.00
CA ILE A 127 14.47 -10.00 -1.25
C ILE A 127 15.76 -10.32 -2.00
N ASP A 128 16.74 -9.43 -2.02
CA ASP A 128 18.06 -9.69 -2.62
C ASP A 128 18.75 -10.87 -1.95
N ARG A 129 18.68 -10.98 -0.61
CA ARG A 129 19.22 -12.11 0.14
C ARG A 129 18.48 -13.42 -0.16
N ILE A 130 17.15 -13.37 -0.24
CA ILE A 130 16.33 -14.52 -0.63
C ILE A 130 16.67 -14.98 -2.05
N GLU A 131 16.70 -14.05 -3.02
CA GLU A 131 16.99 -14.33 -4.42
C GLU A 131 18.43 -14.81 -4.64
N ALA A 132 19.41 -14.27 -3.89
CA ALA A 132 20.79 -14.74 -3.91
C ALA A 132 20.91 -16.18 -3.37
N THR A 133 20.23 -16.48 -2.26
CA THR A 133 20.23 -17.84 -1.67
C THR A 133 19.54 -18.84 -2.60
N ASN A 134 18.41 -18.47 -3.21
CA ASN A 134 17.74 -19.29 -4.22
C ASN A 134 18.66 -19.55 -5.43
N LEU A 135 19.37 -18.52 -5.91
CA LEU A 135 20.32 -18.66 -7.01
C LEU A 135 21.45 -19.63 -6.65
N GLU A 136 21.97 -19.56 -5.43
CA GLU A 136 23.01 -20.47 -4.95
C GLU A 136 22.51 -21.92 -4.83
N GLN A 137 21.34 -22.13 -4.23
CA GLN A 137 20.81 -23.46 -3.92
C GLN A 137 20.15 -24.16 -5.12
N LEU A 138 19.55 -23.38 -6.01
CA LEU A 138 18.70 -23.88 -7.10
C LEU A 138 19.19 -23.44 -8.48
N GLY A 139 20.23 -22.60 -8.59
CA GLY A 139 20.71 -22.10 -9.88
C GLY A 139 19.77 -21.07 -10.53
N LYS A 140 18.74 -20.61 -9.80
CA LYS A 140 17.76 -19.62 -10.27
C LYS A 140 17.25 -18.77 -9.11
N ALA A 141 17.41 -17.45 -9.22
CA ALA A 141 17.01 -16.48 -8.20
C ALA A 141 15.50 -16.51 -7.87
N ARG A 142 14.69 -16.73 -8.90
CA ARG A 142 13.22 -16.79 -8.82
C ARG A 142 12.77 -18.19 -9.27
N PRO A 143 12.81 -19.17 -8.35
CA PRO A 143 12.66 -20.57 -8.72
C PRO A 143 11.22 -20.97 -9.01
N GLY A 144 10.23 -20.15 -8.62
CA GLY A 144 8.83 -20.45 -8.79
C GLY A 144 8.31 -20.26 -10.22
N ASN A 145 7.21 -20.95 -10.51
CA ASN A 145 6.33 -20.68 -11.64
C ASN A 145 4.99 -20.22 -11.08
N THR A 146 4.95 -18.94 -10.70
CA THR A 146 3.77 -18.32 -10.10
C THR A 146 3.50 -16.98 -10.77
N ARG A 147 2.37 -16.38 -10.41
CA ARG A 147 2.02 -15.01 -10.78
C ARG A 147 2.82 -13.96 -10.00
N VAL A 148 3.36 -14.29 -8.83
CA VAL A 148 4.22 -13.36 -8.08
C VAL A 148 5.66 -13.43 -8.57
N ILE A 149 6.44 -12.39 -8.31
CA ILE A 149 7.81 -12.27 -8.83
C ILE A 149 8.78 -13.18 -8.07
N THR A 150 8.75 -13.14 -6.73
CA THR A 150 9.70 -13.86 -5.88
C THR A 150 9.00 -14.92 -5.05
N THR A 151 9.64 -16.08 -4.99
CA THR A 151 9.21 -17.20 -4.16
C THR A 151 10.38 -17.71 -3.33
N CYS A 152 10.10 -18.32 -2.18
CA CYS A 152 11.13 -18.90 -1.33
C CYS A 152 10.61 -20.11 -0.56
N ARG A 153 11.51 -20.87 0.07
CA ARG A 153 11.10 -21.74 1.19
C ARG A 153 11.14 -20.92 2.49
N PRO A 154 10.31 -21.23 3.50
CA PRO A 154 10.28 -20.49 4.77
C PRO A 154 11.66 -20.40 5.44
N GLY A 155 12.45 -21.48 5.40
CA GLY A 155 13.80 -21.49 5.97
C GLY A 155 14.79 -20.55 5.25
N VAL A 156 14.62 -20.33 3.94
CA VAL A 156 15.43 -19.35 3.19
C VAL A 156 15.11 -17.93 3.65
N ALA A 157 13.83 -17.60 3.81
CA ALA A 157 13.44 -16.30 4.33
C ALA A 157 13.85 -16.09 5.79
N LEU A 158 13.74 -17.12 6.64
CA LEU A 158 14.19 -17.06 8.03
C LEU A 158 15.70 -16.76 8.12
N ALA A 159 16.52 -17.46 7.34
CA ALA A 159 17.96 -17.23 7.30
C ALA A 159 18.31 -15.81 6.80
N ALA A 160 17.56 -15.29 5.82
CA ALA A 160 17.75 -13.92 5.34
C ALA A 160 17.42 -12.87 6.43
N TRP A 161 16.37 -13.10 7.24
CA TRP A 161 16.07 -12.27 8.41
C TRP A 161 17.16 -12.35 9.47
N GLU A 162 17.65 -13.54 9.79
CA GLU A 162 18.71 -13.74 10.78
C GLU A 162 19.97 -12.95 10.37
N GLN A 163 20.37 -13.02 9.10
CA GLN A 163 21.49 -12.23 8.59
C GLN A 163 21.29 -10.72 8.74
N LEU A 164 20.08 -10.19 8.50
CA LEU A 164 19.79 -8.77 8.64
C LEU A 164 19.78 -8.31 10.12
N LEU A 165 19.46 -9.20 11.05
CA LEU A 165 19.33 -8.89 12.47
C LEU A 165 20.66 -9.09 13.24
N GLU A 166 21.51 -10.00 12.77
CA GLU A 166 22.74 -10.44 13.44
C GLU A 166 23.65 -9.28 13.89
N PRO A 167 23.94 -8.24 13.07
CA PRO A 167 24.80 -7.13 13.51
C PRO A 167 24.25 -6.37 14.73
N TYR A 168 22.92 -6.26 14.83
CA TYR A 168 22.26 -5.55 15.93
C TYR A 168 22.17 -6.41 17.19
N ILE A 169 22.08 -7.74 17.03
CA ILE A 169 22.12 -8.70 18.14
C ILE A 169 23.53 -8.79 18.70
N GLU A 170 24.55 -8.95 17.85
CA GLU A 170 25.95 -9.07 18.26
C GLU A 170 26.46 -7.81 18.99
N SER A 171 26.02 -6.63 18.54
CA SER A 171 26.34 -5.36 19.20
C SER A 171 25.59 -5.14 20.53
N GLY A 172 24.60 -5.99 20.85
CA GLY A 172 23.74 -5.87 22.03
C GLY A 172 22.67 -4.78 21.92
N GLN A 173 22.52 -4.16 20.74
CA GLN A 173 21.51 -3.12 20.48
C GLN A 173 20.10 -3.71 20.41
N LEU A 174 19.98 -4.96 19.94
CA LEU A 174 18.75 -5.69 19.76
C LEU A 174 18.73 -6.98 20.60
N THR A 175 17.68 -7.16 21.38
CA THR A 175 17.36 -8.42 22.05
C THR A 175 16.07 -9.00 21.46
N ILE A 176 16.08 -10.26 21.05
CA ILE A 176 14.90 -10.95 20.54
C ILE A 176 14.51 -12.08 21.51
N LEU A 177 13.25 -12.08 21.95
CA LEU A 177 12.68 -13.07 22.85
C LEU A 177 11.51 -13.76 22.15
N THR A 178 11.61 -15.07 21.91
CA THR A 178 10.61 -15.82 21.15
C THR A 178 9.77 -16.75 22.02
N SER A 179 8.62 -17.17 21.51
CA SER A 179 7.68 -18.04 22.24
C SER A 179 7.11 -17.41 23.52
N TRP A 180 6.90 -16.09 23.52
CA TRP A 180 6.31 -15.33 24.63
C TRP A 180 4.99 -14.70 24.18
N HIS A 181 3.91 -15.00 24.91
CA HIS A 181 2.59 -14.44 24.64
C HIS A 181 2.31 -13.24 25.53
N LEU A 182 1.71 -12.19 24.96
CA LEU A 182 1.29 -11.01 25.72
C LEU A 182 0.31 -11.44 26.83
N ASP A 183 0.61 -11.03 28.05
CA ASP A 183 -0.20 -11.28 29.26
C ASP A 183 -0.93 -9.99 29.67
N GLN A 184 -0.18 -8.88 29.78
CA GLN A 184 -0.72 -7.59 30.20
C GLN A 184 0.12 -6.45 29.62
N VAL A 185 -0.55 -5.36 29.20
CA VAL A 185 0.13 -4.11 28.87
C VAL A 185 0.29 -3.25 30.13
N LEU A 186 1.49 -2.69 30.32
CA LEU A 186 1.79 -1.81 31.44
C LEU A 186 1.38 -0.39 31.06
N THR A 187 0.37 0.15 31.74
CA THR A 187 -0.12 1.50 31.49
C THR A 187 0.04 2.41 32.71
N ALA A 188 0.45 3.64 32.49
CA ALA A 188 0.39 4.73 33.46
C ALA A 188 -0.58 5.82 32.98
N ARG A 189 -0.87 6.79 33.85
CA ARG A 189 -1.54 8.04 33.44
C ARG A 189 -0.49 9.07 33.11
N ASP A 190 -0.65 9.71 31.96
CA ASP A 190 0.17 10.83 31.57
C ASP A 190 -0.07 12.03 32.50
N HIS A 191 1.01 12.68 32.93
CA HIS A 191 0.93 13.78 33.88
C HIS A 191 0.41 15.09 33.26
N ASP A 192 0.57 15.28 31.95
CA ASP A 192 0.31 16.55 31.28
C ASP A 192 -1.14 16.65 30.82
N ASN A 193 -1.68 15.59 30.21
CA ASN A 193 -3.03 15.57 29.63
C ASN A 193 -3.98 14.52 30.25
N GLY A 194 -3.47 13.64 31.12
CA GLY A 194 -4.27 12.60 31.78
C GLY A 194 -4.61 11.38 30.91
N LEU A 195 -4.13 11.32 29.66
CA LEU A 195 -4.29 10.17 28.76
C LEU A 195 -3.58 8.92 29.31
N ALA A 196 -3.97 7.75 28.81
CA ALA A 196 -3.23 6.52 29.08
C ALA A 196 -1.87 6.58 28.38
N ARG A 197 -0.81 6.12 29.06
CA ARG A 197 0.53 5.96 28.51
C ARG A 197 0.95 4.51 28.63
N VAL A 198 1.31 3.89 27.51
CA VAL A 198 1.95 2.57 27.51
C VAL A 198 3.40 2.73 27.96
N THR A 199 3.82 1.88 28.89
CA THR A 199 5.14 1.92 29.57
C THR A 199 5.88 0.59 29.48
N GLY A 200 5.35 -0.37 28.71
CA GLY A 200 5.87 -1.72 28.57
C GLY A 200 4.79 -2.78 28.58
N ALA A 201 5.18 -4.04 28.76
CA ALA A 201 4.29 -5.19 28.80
C ALA A 201 4.86 -6.35 29.62
N SER A 202 3.98 -7.25 30.07
CA SER A 202 4.36 -8.57 30.60
C SER A 202 3.88 -9.69 29.70
N PHE A 203 4.59 -10.81 29.74
CA PHE A 203 4.40 -11.95 28.87
C PHE A 203 4.51 -13.27 29.63
N VAL A 204 3.94 -14.33 29.04
CA VAL A 204 4.04 -15.72 29.51
C VAL A 204 4.73 -16.56 28.46
N HIS A 205 5.67 -17.40 28.87
CA HIS A 205 6.34 -18.31 27.96
C HIS A 205 5.41 -19.44 27.51
N ALA A 206 5.49 -19.85 26.24
CA ALA A 206 4.61 -20.87 25.66
C ALA A 206 4.74 -22.26 26.32
N ALA A 207 5.91 -22.57 26.90
CA ALA A 207 6.22 -23.88 27.48
C ALA A 207 5.96 -24.01 29.00
N GLY A 208 5.48 -22.98 29.69
CA GLY A 208 5.32 -23.05 31.15
C GLY A 208 4.83 -21.77 31.82
N ASP A 209 5.09 -21.66 33.12
CA ASP A 209 4.63 -20.55 33.97
C ASP A 209 5.62 -19.38 34.07
N ASP A 210 6.72 -19.43 33.31
CA ASP A 210 7.73 -18.36 33.30
C ASP A 210 7.11 -17.06 32.80
N ARG A 211 7.49 -15.96 33.46
CA ARG A 211 6.96 -14.62 33.19
C ARG A 211 8.09 -13.70 32.76
N LEU A 212 7.82 -12.84 31.80
CA LEU A 212 8.71 -11.81 31.33
C LEU A 212 8.04 -10.46 31.55
N ARG A 213 8.78 -9.46 32.02
CA ARG A 213 8.37 -8.07 32.09
C ARG A 213 9.36 -7.23 31.31
N VAL A 214 8.86 -6.39 30.42
CA VAL A 214 9.67 -5.41 29.68
C VAL A 214 9.09 -4.03 29.93
N GLU A 215 9.90 -3.13 30.47
CA GLU A 215 9.56 -1.71 30.60
C GLU A 215 10.22 -0.92 29.48
N ALA A 216 9.47 0.01 28.86
CA ALA A 216 9.95 0.76 27.71
C ALA A 216 9.37 2.18 27.63
N THR A 217 10.14 3.09 27.04
CA THR A 217 9.70 4.48 26.77
C THR A 217 8.67 4.53 25.65
N ILE A 218 8.89 3.75 24.58
CA ILE A 218 7.96 3.59 23.46
C ILE A 218 7.72 2.09 23.24
N THR A 219 6.47 1.73 22.98
CA THR A 219 6.07 0.39 22.52
C THR A 219 5.53 0.47 21.09
N ILE A 220 5.95 -0.44 20.22
CA ILE A 220 5.36 -0.66 18.90
C ILE A 220 4.52 -1.94 18.95
N ASP A 221 3.24 -1.85 18.63
CA ASP A 221 2.39 -3.00 18.38
C ASP A 221 2.52 -3.46 16.93
N ALA A 222 3.32 -4.50 16.74
CA ALA A 222 3.51 -5.18 15.46
C ALA A 222 2.91 -6.59 15.47
N SER A 223 2.01 -6.89 16.43
CA SER A 223 1.33 -8.17 16.53
C SER A 223 0.24 -8.31 15.46
N ASP A 224 -0.08 -9.53 15.05
CA ASP A 224 -1.02 -9.75 13.94
C ASP A 224 -2.42 -9.24 14.24
N TRP A 225 -2.82 -9.23 15.51
CA TRP A 225 -4.17 -8.91 15.96
C TRP A 225 -4.29 -7.58 16.73
N GLY A 226 -3.21 -6.78 16.78
CA GLY A 226 -3.18 -5.55 17.57
C GLY A 226 -3.35 -5.80 19.07
N ASP A 227 -2.69 -6.83 19.60
CA ASP A 227 -2.89 -7.28 20.98
C ASP A 227 -2.48 -6.22 22.01
N VAL A 228 -1.48 -5.37 21.74
CA VAL A 228 -1.13 -4.26 22.64
C VAL A 228 -2.18 -3.17 22.59
N VAL A 229 -2.68 -2.81 21.40
CA VAL A 229 -3.80 -1.87 21.23
C VAL A 229 -5.03 -2.34 22.01
N ARG A 230 -5.39 -3.62 21.88
CA ARG A 230 -6.54 -4.20 22.57
C ARG A 230 -6.35 -4.22 24.09
N GLU A 231 -5.21 -4.72 24.59
CA GLU A 231 -4.97 -4.88 26.03
C GLU A 231 -4.69 -3.55 26.76
N SER A 232 -4.16 -2.54 26.07
CA SER A 232 -3.96 -1.20 26.63
C SER A 232 -5.26 -0.40 26.78
N GLY A 233 -6.33 -0.84 26.12
CA GLY A 233 -7.61 -0.10 26.04
C GLY A 233 -7.59 1.05 25.04
N THR A 234 -6.58 1.14 24.17
CA THR A 234 -6.56 2.09 23.05
C THR A 234 -7.77 1.85 22.14
N PRO A 235 -8.52 2.89 21.73
CA PRO A 235 -9.67 2.72 20.85
C PRO A 235 -9.32 2.14 19.47
N PHE A 236 -10.15 1.22 18.97
CA PHE A 236 -9.98 0.57 17.67
C PHE A 236 -11.33 0.26 16.99
N MET A 237 -11.23 -0.12 15.72
CA MET A 237 -12.30 -0.52 14.79
C MET A 237 -12.03 -1.94 14.27
N PHE A 238 -13.05 -2.61 13.72
CA PHE A 238 -12.92 -3.94 13.10
C PHE A 238 -14.14 -4.25 12.23
N GLY A 239 -13.99 -5.19 11.29
CA GLY A 239 -15.04 -5.50 10.32
C GLY A 239 -15.25 -4.36 9.32
N PRO A 240 -16.38 -4.33 8.59
CA PRO A 240 -16.64 -3.31 7.58
C PRO A 240 -16.96 -1.95 8.22
N ASP A 241 -16.46 -0.86 7.64
CA ASP A 241 -16.95 0.49 7.95
C ASP A 241 -18.18 0.78 7.08
N LEU A 242 -19.13 1.57 7.59
CA LEU A 242 -20.26 2.02 6.80
C LEU A 242 -19.91 3.30 6.05
N ARG A 243 -20.62 3.55 4.94
CA ARG A 243 -20.56 4.83 4.23
C ARG A 243 -20.89 6.02 5.14
N SER A 244 -21.77 5.83 6.12
CA SER A 244 -22.08 6.86 7.12
C SER A 244 -20.92 7.20 8.06
N ASP A 245 -19.91 6.33 8.15
CA ASP A 245 -18.79 6.49 9.07
C ASP A 245 -17.70 7.38 8.45
N PHE A 246 -17.42 7.23 7.14
CA PHE A 246 -16.30 7.90 6.45
C PHE A 246 -16.61 8.50 5.07
N GLY A 247 -17.87 8.40 4.60
CA GLY A 247 -18.26 8.88 3.27
C GLY A 247 -17.74 8.06 2.10
N GLU A 248 -17.14 6.89 2.35
CA GLU A 248 -16.46 6.10 1.32
C GLU A 248 -17.41 5.54 0.24
N PRO A 249 -17.15 5.77 -1.07
CA PRO A 249 -18.05 5.39 -2.14
C PRO A 249 -18.31 3.88 -2.29
N LEU A 250 -17.39 3.01 -1.86
CA LEU A 250 -17.56 1.55 -1.92
C LEU A 250 -18.01 0.95 -0.59
N ALA A 251 -18.05 1.74 0.48
CA ALA A 251 -18.40 1.21 1.78
C ALA A 251 -19.87 0.76 1.79
N PRO A 252 -20.17 -0.34 2.52
CA PRO A 252 -21.54 -0.80 2.71
C PRO A 252 -22.40 0.28 3.41
N THR A 253 -23.71 0.17 3.24
CA THR A 253 -24.66 1.17 3.77
C THR A 253 -25.39 0.69 5.02
N ASP A 254 -25.36 -0.61 5.32
CA ASP A 254 -26.07 -1.19 6.45
C ASP A 254 -25.26 -2.29 7.16
N ARG A 255 -25.52 -2.45 8.46
CA ARG A 255 -24.84 -3.40 9.33
C ARG A 255 -25.48 -4.79 9.33
N GLU A 256 -26.73 -4.89 8.88
CA GLU A 256 -27.48 -6.16 8.83
C GLU A 256 -26.90 -7.08 7.77
N SER A 257 -26.63 -6.54 6.59
CA SER A 257 -26.02 -7.23 5.46
C SER A 257 -24.50 -7.31 5.58
N TYR A 258 -23.85 -6.49 6.42
CA TYR A 258 -22.40 -6.42 6.60
C TYR A 258 -22.04 -6.40 8.09
N PRO A 259 -22.15 -7.55 8.78
CA PRO A 259 -21.93 -7.62 10.21
C PRO A 259 -20.47 -7.31 10.57
N LEU A 260 -20.21 -6.91 11.83
CA LEU A 260 -18.84 -6.63 12.28
C LEU A 260 -17.91 -7.85 12.21
N THR A 261 -18.43 -9.06 12.12
CA THR A 261 -17.67 -10.31 11.93
C THR A 261 -17.15 -10.50 10.50
N ASP A 262 -17.62 -9.71 9.54
CA ASP A 262 -17.20 -9.73 8.13
C ASP A 262 -15.80 -9.11 7.96
N MET A 263 -14.78 -9.94 8.11
CA MET A 263 -13.38 -9.62 7.85
C MET A 263 -12.84 -10.49 6.73
N ASN A 264 -11.72 -10.08 6.12
CA ASN A 264 -10.97 -10.96 5.24
C ASN A 264 -10.68 -12.30 5.95
N PRO A 265 -10.81 -13.42 5.23
CA PRO A 265 -10.57 -14.74 5.78
C PRO A 265 -9.10 -14.93 6.14
N ILE A 266 -8.86 -15.87 7.06
CA ILE A 266 -7.53 -16.44 7.28
C ILE A 266 -7.32 -17.64 6.35
N THR A 267 -6.07 -17.97 6.05
CA THR A 267 -5.72 -19.16 5.26
C THR A 267 -4.60 -19.92 5.93
N GLN A 268 -4.80 -21.20 6.22
CA GLN A 268 -3.68 -22.05 6.58
C GLN A 268 -2.91 -22.41 5.30
N CYS A 269 -1.80 -21.72 5.04
CA CYS A 269 -0.92 -22.02 3.92
C CYS A 269 -0.35 -23.44 4.07
N VAL A 270 -0.41 -24.23 3.00
CA VAL A 270 0.13 -25.61 2.99
C VAL A 270 1.21 -25.70 1.94
N LEU A 271 2.40 -26.14 2.36
CA LEU A 271 3.50 -26.44 1.45
C LEU A 271 3.57 -27.94 1.19
N LEU A 272 3.63 -28.27 -0.09
CA LEU A 272 3.73 -29.64 -0.57
C LEU A 272 4.98 -29.80 -1.41
N GLU A 273 5.62 -30.96 -1.31
CA GLU A 273 6.69 -31.36 -2.21
C GLU A 273 6.37 -32.70 -2.87
N TRP A 274 6.82 -32.87 -4.11
CA TRP A 274 6.67 -34.15 -4.79
C TRP A 274 7.63 -35.20 -4.19
N SER A 275 7.13 -36.42 -3.97
CA SER A 275 7.92 -37.58 -3.52
C SER A 275 7.69 -38.82 -4.37
N GLU A 276 8.68 -39.72 -4.41
CA GLU A 276 8.53 -41.01 -5.11
C GLU A 276 7.51 -41.96 -4.45
N GLU A 277 7.27 -41.79 -3.15
CA GLU A 277 6.30 -42.58 -2.40
C GLU A 277 4.96 -41.85 -2.32
N ALA A 278 3.86 -42.56 -2.59
CA ALA A 278 2.52 -42.05 -2.41
C ALA A 278 2.26 -41.73 -0.93
N SER A 279 1.84 -40.50 -0.65
CA SER A 279 1.75 -39.90 0.68
C SER A 279 0.37 -39.30 0.92
N VAL A 280 -0.66 -40.14 0.80
CA VAL A 280 -2.06 -39.71 1.05
C VAL A 280 -2.24 -39.43 2.54
N VAL A 281 -2.67 -38.21 2.88
CA VAL A 281 -2.92 -37.83 4.28
C VAL A 281 -4.11 -38.58 4.85
N ALA A 282 -4.17 -38.68 6.18
CA ALA A 282 -5.35 -39.24 6.85
C ALA A 282 -6.59 -38.37 6.58
N GLU A 283 -7.76 -39.00 6.51
CA GLU A 283 -9.04 -38.28 6.39
C GLU A 283 -9.23 -37.37 7.61
N PRO A 284 -9.33 -36.04 7.44
CA PRO A 284 -9.48 -35.13 8.57
C PRO A 284 -10.85 -35.24 9.22
N ASP A 285 -10.91 -35.02 10.54
CA ASP A 285 -12.16 -35.05 11.29
C ASP A 285 -13.21 -34.06 10.74
N GLY A 286 -14.39 -34.58 10.43
CA GLY A 286 -15.49 -33.80 9.87
C GLY A 286 -15.26 -33.35 8.43
N TYR A 287 -14.43 -34.08 7.67
CA TYR A 287 -14.29 -33.96 6.23
C TYR A 287 -15.64 -34.20 5.53
N ASP A 288 -15.96 -33.33 4.59
CA ASP A 288 -17.06 -33.50 3.64
C ASP A 288 -16.60 -32.98 2.30
N ALA A 289 -16.54 -33.87 1.31
CA ALA A 289 -16.05 -33.52 0.00
C ALA A 289 -16.87 -32.41 -0.68
N ARG A 290 -18.16 -32.25 -0.33
CA ARG A 290 -19.02 -31.19 -0.88
C ARG A 290 -18.45 -29.79 -0.59
N CYS A 291 -17.71 -29.62 0.50
CA CYS A 291 -17.01 -28.38 0.82
C CYS A 291 -15.92 -27.99 -0.20
N TYR A 292 -15.53 -28.89 -1.10
CA TYR A 292 -14.43 -28.71 -2.06
C TYR A 292 -14.83 -28.98 -3.53
N ARG A 293 -16.10 -29.30 -3.79
CA ARG A 293 -16.63 -29.52 -5.15
C ARG A 293 -17.25 -28.23 -5.72
N ASP A 294 -17.24 -28.11 -7.05
CA ASP A 294 -18.08 -27.18 -7.82
C ASP A 294 -17.90 -25.68 -7.46
N HIS A 295 -16.66 -25.30 -7.13
CA HIS A 295 -16.24 -23.91 -6.81
C HIS A 295 -15.72 -23.13 -8.03
N GLY A 296 -15.79 -23.67 -9.24
CA GLY A 296 -15.11 -23.14 -10.43
C GLY A 296 -13.57 -23.31 -10.41
N TYR A 297 -12.97 -23.51 -9.24
CA TYR A 297 -11.54 -23.75 -9.00
C TYR A 297 -11.33 -24.97 -8.08
N PRO A 298 -11.76 -26.16 -8.53
CA PRO A 298 -10.78 -27.13 -9.02
C PRO A 298 -11.24 -27.90 -10.28
N ASP A 299 -12.06 -27.29 -11.15
CA ASP A 299 -12.46 -27.92 -12.42
C ASP A 299 -11.29 -27.98 -13.44
N GLU A 300 -10.22 -27.23 -13.17
CA GLU A 300 -8.91 -27.33 -13.83
C GLU A 300 -7.82 -27.76 -12.82
N PRO A 301 -7.75 -29.05 -12.44
CA PRO A 301 -6.81 -29.60 -11.44
C PRO A 301 -5.34 -29.30 -11.75
N ARG A 302 -5.03 -29.26 -13.04
CA ARG A 302 -3.69 -28.98 -13.58
C ARG A 302 -3.23 -27.57 -13.22
N TRP A 303 -4.15 -26.61 -13.14
CA TRP A 303 -3.84 -25.24 -12.75
C TRP A 303 -3.37 -25.13 -11.30
N ILE A 304 -3.88 -25.96 -10.37
CA ILE A 304 -3.43 -25.96 -8.95
C ILE A 304 -1.94 -26.25 -8.88
N TYR A 305 -1.49 -27.26 -9.62
CA TYR A 305 -0.08 -27.61 -9.69
C TYR A 305 0.74 -26.64 -10.54
N GLU A 306 0.22 -26.11 -11.64
CA GLU A 306 1.01 -25.26 -12.55
C GLU A 306 1.10 -23.79 -12.11
N SER A 307 0.14 -23.28 -11.34
CA SER A 307 0.02 -21.83 -11.04
C SER A 307 0.69 -21.37 -9.75
N ARG A 308 1.02 -22.27 -8.82
CA ARG A 308 1.70 -21.94 -7.55
C ARG A 308 2.81 -22.92 -7.17
N ARG A 309 3.70 -23.21 -8.12
CA ARG A 309 5.01 -23.81 -7.78
C ARG A 309 5.93 -22.73 -7.25
N ILE A 310 6.32 -22.84 -5.99
CA ILE A 310 7.33 -21.95 -5.41
C ILE A 310 8.75 -22.41 -5.75
N VAL A 311 8.90 -23.69 -6.13
CA VAL A 311 10.07 -24.23 -6.82
C VAL A 311 9.56 -25.07 -7.98
N ASP A 312 9.92 -24.69 -9.21
CA ASP A 312 9.62 -25.44 -10.44
C ASP A 312 10.85 -26.24 -10.88
N SER A 313 10.89 -27.52 -10.50
CA SER A 313 12.05 -28.37 -10.81
C SER A 313 12.20 -28.68 -12.30
N THR A 314 11.16 -28.40 -13.10
CA THR A 314 11.19 -28.59 -14.55
C THR A 314 11.94 -27.50 -15.30
N ASP A 315 12.25 -26.38 -14.62
CA ASP A 315 13.02 -25.29 -15.18
C ASP A 315 14.43 -25.78 -15.60
N PRO A 316 14.89 -25.49 -16.83
CA PRO A 316 16.19 -25.95 -17.31
C PRO A 316 17.39 -25.49 -16.46
N ALA A 317 17.33 -24.30 -15.85
CA ALA A 317 18.39 -23.80 -14.97
C ALA A 317 18.44 -24.59 -13.66
N ILE A 318 17.27 -24.82 -13.05
CA ILE A 318 17.15 -25.61 -11.82
C ILE A 318 17.59 -27.05 -12.07
N ARG A 319 17.09 -27.68 -13.12
CA ARG A 319 17.45 -29.06 -13.46
C ARG A 319 18.93 -29.24 -13.78
N ALA A 320 19.60 -28.22 -14.30
CA ALA A 320 21.04 -28.26 -14.57
C ALA A 320 21.87 -28.11 -13.29
N HIS A 321 21.42 -27.29 -12.34
CA HIS A 321 22.14 -26.98 -11.10
C HIS A 321 21.86 -28.00 -9.98
N THR A 322 20.59 -28.33 -9.78
CA THR A 322 20.10 -29.25 -8.75
C THR A 322 19.18 -30.29 -9.42
N PRO A 323 19.73 -31.32 -10.09
CA PRO A 323 18.95 -32.29 -10.87
C PRO A 323 17.90 -33.07 -10.07
N ASP A 324 18.12 -33.20 -8.76
CA ASP A 324 17.25 -33.92 -7.83
C ASP A 324 16.28 -32.98 -7.07
N ALA A 325 16.16 -31.71 -7.49
CA ALA A 325 15.19 -30.79 -6.89
C ALA A 325 13.76 -31.31 -7.08
N ALA A 326 12.98 -31.34 -6.01
CA ALA A 326 11.55 -31.62 -6.10
C ALA A 326 10.78 -30.33 -6.44
N ASP A 327 9.64 -30.48 -7.13
CA ASP A 327 8.67 -29.38 -7.17
C ASP A 327 8.17 -29.11 -5.76
N VAL A 328 8.05 -27.83 -5.43
CA VAL A 328 7.41 -27.39 -4.19
C VAL A 328 6.22 -26.51 -4.55
N VAL A 329 5.04 -26.86 -4.05
CA VAL A 329 3.75 -26.24 -4.36
C VAL A 329 3.21 -25.57 -3.11
N LEU A 330 2.79 -24.31 -3.25
CA LEU A 330 2.03 -23.61 -2.22
C LEU A 330 0.54 -23.72 -2.51
N LEU A 331 -0.20 -24.34 -1.58
CA LEU A 331 -1.63 -24.15 -1.52
C LEU A 331 -1.90 -22.85 -0.74
N CYS A 332 -2.34 -21.82 -1.47
CA CYS A 332 -2.91 -20.56 -0.94
C CYS A 332 -3.84 -19.94 -2.00
N PHE A 333 -5.16 -20.18 -1.91
CA PHE A 333 -6.15 -19.80 -2.93
C PHE A 333 -7.55 -19.55 -2.33
N PRO A 334 -8.39 -18.71 -2.97
CA PRO A 334 -9.71 -18.33 -2.45
C PRO A 334 -10.66 -19.50 -2.09
N THR A 335 -10.57 -20.63 -2.80
CA THR A 335 -11.47 -21.78 -2.62
C THR A 335 -11.40 -22.42 -1.23
N PHE A 336 -10.28 -22.30 -0.53
CA PHE A 336 -10.09 -22.90 0.80
C PHE A 336 -9.72 -21.86 1.86
N ASP A 337 -9.94 -20.59 1.54
CA ASP A 337 -9.98 -19.56 2.56
C ASP A 337 -10.98 -19.93 3.66
N TYR A 338 -10.68 -19.51 4.88
CA TYR A 338 -11.53 -19.77 6.04
C TYR A 338 -12.22 -18.46 6.45
N PRO A 339 -13.48 -18.22 6.03
CA PRO A 339 -14.25 -17.04 6.43
C PRO A 339 -14.31 -16.90 7.95
N LEU A 340 -14.37 -15.67 8.44
CA LEU A 340 -14.49 -15.40 9.88
C LEU A 340 -15.92 -15.05 10.29
N ASP A 341 -16.79 -14.80 9.31
CA ASP A 341 -18.21 -14.60 9.51
C ASP A 341 -18.96 -15.94 9.52
N VAL A 342 -19.80 -16.14 10.55
CA VAL A 342 -20.54 -17.39 10.86
C VAL A 342 -19.62 -18.61 10.96
N LEU A 343 -19.22 -18.98 12.18
CA LEU A 343 -18.29 -20.10 12.40
C LEU A 343 -18.97 -21.48 12.27
N PRO A 344 -18.24 -22.54 11.84
CA PRO A 344 -18.78 -23.89 11.78
C PRO A 344 -19.30 -24.38 13.14
N GLY A 345 -20.35 -25.18 13.16
CA GLY A 345 -21.08 -25.53 14.39
C GLY A 345 -20.25 -26.17 15.48
N ARG A 346 -19.28 -27.00 15.10
CA ARG A 346 -18.32 -27.58 16.05
C ARG A 346 -17.43 -26.52 16.71
N VAL A 347 -16.99 -25.52 15.94
CA VAL A 347 -16.19 -24.39 16.42
C VAL A 347 -17.05 -23.49 17.29
N ALA A 348 -18.24 -23.12 16.81
CA ALA A 348 -19.20 -22.33 17.56
C ALA A 348 -19.53 -22.99 18.90
N ALA A 349 -19.90 -24.27 18.91
CA ALA A 349 -20.21 -25.02 20.13
C ALA A 349 -19.02 -25.06 21.11
N ARG A 350 -17.79 -25.24 20.62
CA ARG A 350 -16.59 -25.21 21.46
C ARG A 350 -16.36 -23.82 22.07
N LEU A 351 -16.51 -22.76 21.28
CA LEU A 351 -16.37 -21.38 21.76
C LEU A 351 -17.43 -21.04 22.81
N GLU A 352 -18.68 -21.48 22.61
CA GLU A 352 -19.77 -21.30 23.59
C GLU A 352 -19.51 -22.05 24.91
N GLN A 353 -18.84 -23.21 24.86
CA GLN A 353 -18.41 -23.92 26.09
C GLN A 353 -17.32 -23.18 26.84
N MET A 354 -16.43 -22.45 26.13
CA MET A 354 -15.37 -21.65 26.76
C MET A 354 -15.95 -20.41 27.43
N ALA A 355 -16.82 -19.69 26.72
CA ALA A 355 -17.58 -18.58 27.28
C ALA A 355 -18.84 -18.29 26.42
N PRO A 356 -20.04 -18.17 27.02
CA PRO A 356 -21.25 -17.86 26.28
C PRO A 356 -21.15 -16.60 25.42
N GLY A 357 -21.69 -16.65 24.21
CA GLY A 357 -21.70 -15.59 23.21
C GLY A 357 -20.38 -15.43 22.44
N THR A 358 -19.36 -16.26 22.70
CA THR A 358 -18.05 -16.14 22.04
C THR A 358 -18.14 -16.45 20.55
N SER A 359 -19.00 -17.37 20.13
CA SER A 359 -19.14 -17.72 18.70
C SER A 359 -19.63 -16.57 17.82
N GLN A 360 -20.21 -15.52 18.44
CA GLN A 360 -20.76 -14.33 17.78
C GLN A 360 -19.79 -13.13 17.82
N LYS A 361 -18.64 -13.26 18.50
CA LYS A 361 -17.65 -12.20 18.56
C LYS A 361 -16.85 -12.14 17.27
N ASN A 362 -16.40 -10.94 16.92
CA ASN A 362 -15.29 -10.80 15.99
C ASN A 362 -14.02 -11.42 16.59
N ILE A 363 -13.21 -12.11 15.77
CA ILE A 363 -11.98 -12.80 16.19
C ILE A 363 -10.98 -11.87 16.89
N VAL A 364 -10.95 -10.57 16.57
CA VAL A 364 -10.04 -9.61 17.22
C VAL A 364 -10.37 -9.44 18.70
N LEU A 365 -11.63 -9.64 19.10
CA LEU A 365 -12.10 -9.56 20.49
C LEU A 365 -11.92 -10.86 21.28
N MET A 366 -11.46 -11.93 20.62
CA MET A 366 -11.28 -13.23 21.23
C MET A 366 -9.93 -13.33 21.94
N SER A 367 -9.87 -14.12 23.01
CA SER A 367 -8.60 -14.47 23.64
C SER A 367 -7.77 -15.38 22.74
N ARG A 368 -6.47 -15.51 23.01
CA ARG A 368 -5.57 -16.42 22.29
C ARG A 368 -6.11 -17.85 22.24
N GLU A 369 -6.59 -18.38 23.36
CA GLU A 369 -7.15 -19.74 23.44
C GLU A 369 -8.40 -19.89 22.55
N GLN A 370 -9.24 -18.87 22.49
CA GLN A 370 -10.43 -18.85 21.63
C GLN A 370 -10.03 -18.79 20.14
N ARG A 371 -9.07 -17.92 19.77
CA ARG A 371 -8.52 -17.87 18.40
C ARG A 371 -7.90 -19.21 17.99
N GLN A 372 -7.23 -19.91 18.91
CA GLN A 372 -6.66 -21.24 18.64
C GLN A 372 -7.73 -22.26 18.21
N THR A 373 -8.93 -22.20 18.79
CA THR A 373 -10.04 -23.09 18.37
C THR A 373 -10.42 -22.89 16.91
N ILE A 374 -10.35 -21.65 16.41
CA ILE A 374 -10.58 -21.30 15.00
C ILE A 374 -9.40 -21.75 14.14
N PHE A 375 -8.16 -21.53 14.59
CA PHE A 375 -6.95 -21.94 13.85
C PHE A 375 -6.86 -23.44 13.68
N ASP A 376 -7.18 -24.23 14.71
CA ASP A 376 -7.22 -25.68 14.62
C ASP A 376 -8.24 -26.15 13.58
N ASP A 377 -9.34 -25.43 13.42
CA ASP A 377 -10.34 -25.73 12.41
C ASP A 377 -9.93 -25.31 11.00
N ALA A 378 -9.25 -24.18 10.86
CA ALA A 378 -8.64 -23.75 9.60
C ALA A 378 -7.58 -24.76 9.13
N LYS A 379 -6.77 -25.30 10.05
CA LYS A 379 -5.82 -26.41 9.76
C LYS A 379 -6.53 -27.64 9.24
N ARG A 380 -7.60 -28.09 9.93
CA ARG A 380 -8.42 -29.22 9.46
C ARG A 380 -9.03 -28.95 8.09
N HIS A 381 -9.50 -27.73 7.83
CA HIS A 381 -10.08 -27.36 6.55
C HIS A 381 -9.05 -27.42 5.41
N ALA A 382 -7.82 -26.93 5.64
CA ALA A 382 -6.74 -26.99 4.66
C ALA A 382 -6.26 -28.43 4.40
N LEU A 383 -6.10 -29.25 5.45
CA LEU A 383 -5.81 -30.68 5.31
C LEU A 383 -6.94 -31.43 4.60
N GLY A 384 -8.20 -31.01 4.81
CA GLY A 384 -9.36 -31.57 4.12
C GLY A 384 -9.32 -31.31 2.62
N PHE A 385 -8.83 -30.13 2.20
CA PHE A 385 -8.61 -29.84 0.80
C PHE A 385 -7.48 -30.69 0.19
N LEU A 386 -6.37 -30.88 0.91
CA LEU A 386 -5.30 -31.79 0.48
C LEU A 386 -5.82 -33.24 0.33
N TYR A 387 -6.54 -33.73 1.34
CA TYR A 387 -7.15 -35.06 1.30
C TYR A 387 -8.12 -35.19 0.11
N PHE A 388 -8.96 -34.18 -0.13
CA PHE A 388 -9.84 -34.13 -1.30
C PHE A 388 -9.06 -34.27 -2.60
N MET A 389 -7.98 -33.50 -2.80
CA MET A 389 -7.14 -33.60 -4.00
C MET A 389 -6.56 -35.01 -4.20
N GLN A 390 -6.03 -35.62 -3.12
CA GLN A 390 -5.37 -36.92 -3.16
C GLN A 390 -6.34 -38.10 -3.36
N THR A 391 -7.62 -37.91 -3.06
CA THR A 391 -8.66 -38.96 -3.11
C THR A 391 -9.65 -38.69 -4.24
N GLU A 392 -10.67 -37.88 -3.99
CA GLU A 392 -11.72 -37.57 -4.95
C GLU A 392 -11.21 -36.81 -6.16
N GLY A 393 -10.30 -35.85 -5.96
CA GLY A 393 -9.63 -35.12 -7.03
C GLY A 393 -8.87 -36.07 -7.94
N ALA A 394 -8.06 -36.98 -7.37
CA ALA A 394 -7.37 -38.03 -8.12
C ALA A 394 -8.33 -38.98 -8.87
N ALA A 395 -9.53 -39.22 -8.33
CA ALA A 395 -10.55 -40.01 -9.03
C ALA A 395 -11.25 -39.24 -10.17
N ARG A 396 -11.53 -37.94 -9.97
CA ARG A 396 -12.14 -37.05 -10.97
C ARG A 396 -11.19 -36.73 -12.11
N PHE A 397 -9.89 -36.70 -11.83
CA PHE A 397 -8.84 -36.28 -12.75
C PHE A 397 -7.73 -37.35 -12.88
N PRO A 398 -8.00 -38.46 -13.59
CA PRO A 398 -7.08 -39.60 -13.65
C PRO A 398 -5.69 -39.27 -14.19
N GLU A 399 -5.56 -38.26 -15.06
CA GLU A 399 -4.28 -37.81 -15.61
C GLU A 399 -3.37 -37.15 -14.56
N GLN A 400 -3.95 -36.56 -13.51
CA GLN A 400 -3.23 -35.89 -12.41
C GLN A 400 -3.21 -36.73 -11.13
N ALA A 401 -3.82 -37.92 -11.13
CA ALA A 401 -3.96 -38.78 -9.96
C ALA A 401 -2.62 -39.17 -9.32
N GLU A 402 -1.63 -39.49 -10.15
CA GLU A 402 -0.27 -39.80 -9.70
C GLU A 402 0.35 -38.60 -9.02
N LEU A 403 0.33 -37.43 -9.66
CA LEU A 403 0.83 -36.19 -9.09
C LEU A 403 0.21 -35.91 -7.71
N PHE A 404 -1.13 -35.93 -7.62
CA PHE A 404 -1.81 -35.60 -6.36
C PHE A 404 -1.41 -36.55 -5.22
N ARG A 405 -1.41 -37.87 -5.45
CA ARG A 405 -1.07 -38.86 -4.43
C ARG A 405 0.38 -38.79 -3.95
N HIS A 406 1.26 -38.18 -4.74
CA HIS A 406 2.69 -38.07 -4.46
C HIS A 406 3.11 -36.69 -3.94
N LEU A 407 2.17 -35.74 -3.83
CA LEU A 407 2.42 -34.50 -3.11
C LEU A 407 2.31 -34.75 -1.61
N ARG A 408 3.42 -34.66 -0.89
CA ARG A 408 3.49 -34.80 0.58
C ARG A 408 3.68 -33.45 1.25
N LEU A 409 3.25 -33.34 2.51
CA LEU A 409 3.58 -32.18 3.35
C LEU A 409 5.11 -32.05 3.48
N VAL A 410 5.63 -30.82 3.34
CA VAL A 410 7.05 -30.54 3.60
C VAL A 410 7.35 -30.58 5.10
N ASP A 411 8.58 -30.90 5.48
CA ASP A 411 9.02 -30.88 6.88
C ASP A 411 9.80 -29.61 7.24
N ASP A 412 9.34 -28.45 6.74
CA ASP A 412 10.08 -27.19 6.85
C ASP A 412 9.89 -26.52 8.23
N PHE A 413 8.75 -26.74 8.91
CA PHE A 413 8.37 -25.95 10.09
C PHE A 413 8.78 -26.55 11.43
N GLY A 414 9.14 -27.84 11.46
CA GLY A 414 9.39 -28.59 12.70
C GLY A 414 8.15 -28.77 13.59
N THR A 415 6.96 -28.46 13.09
CA THR A 415 5.68 -28.68 13.77
C THR A 415 5.23 -30.13 13.61
N ALA A 416 4.52 -30.67 14.61
CA ALA A 416 4.06 -32.07 14.59
C ALA A 416 3.05 -32.38 13.47
N ASP A 417 2.36 -31.35 12.95
CA ASP A 417 1.41 -31.44 11.84
C ASP A 417 2.03 -31.04 10.49
N HIS A 418 3.32 -30.70 10.46
CA HIS A 418 4.04 -30.21 9.27
C HIS A 418 3.44 -28.93 8.65
N LEU A 419 2.58 -28.21 9.38
CA LEU A 419 1.97 -26.96 8.94
C LEU A 419 2.67 -25.75 9.56
N PRO A 420 2.58 -24.56 8.95
CA PRO A 420 3.05 -23.32 9.56
C PRO A 420 2.45 -23.11 10.97
N PRO A 421 3.21 -22.50 11.89
CA PRO A 421 2.78 -22.32 13.28
C PRO A 421 1.51 -21.48 13.43
N LYS A 422 1.24 -20.56 12.49
CA LYS A 422 0.02 -19.75 12.44
C LYS A 422 -0.52 -19.63 11.01
N PRO A 423 -1.84 -19.38 10.82
CA PRO A 423 -2.39 -19.13 9.50
C PRO A 423 -1.97 -17.75 8.98
N TYR A 424 -2.07 -17.55 7.66
CA TYR A 424 -1.97 -16.24 7.04
C TYR A 424 -3.11 -15.33 7.48
N ILE A 425 -2.76 -14.19 8.09
CA ILE A 425 -3.69 -13.20 8.62
C ILE A 425 -3.70 -11.97 7.70
N ARG A 426 -4.82 -11.79 6.97
CA ARG A 426 -5.02 -10.70 6.00
C ARG A 426 -5.47 -9.38 6.63
N GLU A 427 -6.22 -9.44 7.73
CA GLU A 427 -6.85 -8.27 8.33
C GLU A 427 -6.77 -8.36 9.86
N SER A 428 -6.42 -7.24 10.48
CA SER A 428 -6.36 -7.08 11.93
C SER A 428 -7.49 -6.19 12.44
N LEU A 429 -7.50 -5.87 13.74
CA LEU A 429 -8.20 -4.67 14.19
C LEU A 429 -7.57 -3.43 13.55
N ARG A 430 -8.25 -2.27 13.57
CA ARG A 430 -7.78 -1.03 12.94
C ARG A 430 -7.78 0.08 13.99
N THR A 431 -6.62 0.61 14.36
CA THR A 431 -6.49 1.52 15.50
C THR A 431 -7.07 2.90 15.19
N ARG A 432 -7.68 3.57 16.17
CA ARG A 432 -8.03 4.99 16.04
C ARG A 432 -6.81 5.85 16.32
N THR A 433 -6.19 6.28 15.23
CA THR A 433 -4.97 7.09 15.23
C THR A 433 -5.28 8.56 14.96
N LEU A 434 -4.25 9.39 14.89
CA LEU A 434 -4.37 10.81 14.55
C LEU A 434 -5.02 11.02 13.17
N TYR A 435 -4.92 10.04 12.27
CA TYR A 435 -5.66 10.00 11.02
C TYR A 435 -6.06 8.59 10.62
N VAL A 436 -7.25 8.46 10.05
CA VAL A 436 -7.72 7.23 9.41
C VAL A 436 -7.68 7.44 7.90
N MET A 437 -6.78 6.75 7.20
CA MET A 437 -6.72 6.81 5.73
C MET A 437 -7.98 6.20 5.11
N ARG A 438 -8.60 6.89 4.15
CA ARG A 438 -9.87 6.51 3.50
C ARG A 438 -9.70 6.24 2.01
N GLN A 439 -10.70 5.59 1.43
CA GLN A 439 -10.75 5.22 0.03
C GLN A 439 -10.59 6.43 -0.88
N GLN A 440 -11.32 7.53 -0.63
CA GLN A 440 -11.24 8.74 -1.47
C GLN A 440 -9.85 9.36 -1.48
N ASP A 441 -9.11 9.32 -0.36
CA ASP A 441 -7.76 9.87 -0.27
C ASP A 441 -6.75 9.06 -1.11
N THR A 442 -7.01 7.76 -1.23
CA THR A 442 -6.06 6.76 -1.75
C THR A 442 -6.38 6.31 -3.18
N THR A 443 -7.59 6.57 -3.67
CA THR A 443 -8.01 6.26 -5.05
C THR A 443 -7.26 7.17 -6.04
N GLY A 444 -6.90 6.65 -7.21
CA GLY A 444 -6.36 7.48 -8.29
C GLY A 444 -7.42 8.00 -9.26
N PHE A 445 -7.08 9.00 -10.07
CA PHE A 445 -7.98 9.73 -10.99
C PHE A 445 -8.60 8.93 -12.16
N ARG A 446 -8.39 7.62 -12.28
CA ARG A 446 -8.94 6.75 -13.34
C ARG A 446 -9.40 5.42 -12.76
N ASN A 447 -10.36 4.74 -13.39
CA ASN A 447 -10.91 3.43 -12.95
C ASN A 447 -9.89 2.28 -12.86
N ARG A 448 -8.68 2.45 -13.40
CA ARG A 448 -7.56 1.50 -13.31
C ARG A 448 -6.38 2.03 -12.47
N SER A 449 -6.39 3.32 -12.09
CA SER A 449 -5.30 4.14 -11.51
C SER A 449 -3.84 3.67 -11.68
N THR A 450 -3.20 4.14 -12.76
CA THR A 450 -1.73 4.24 -12.89
C THR A 450 -1.17 5.57 -12.39
N SER A 451 -2.02 6.50 -11.92
CA SER A 451 -1.68 7.83 -11.41
C SER A 451 -1.30 7.82 -9.92
N PHE A 452 -0.81 8.96 -9.41
CA PHE A 452 -0.75 9.21 -7.98
C PHE A 452 -2.15 9.21 -7.35
N ALA A 453 -2.21 8.95 -6.04
CA ALA A 453 -3.42 9.05 -5.25
C ALA A 453 -3.92 10.51 -5.15
N GLN A 454 -5.20 10.68 -4.79
CA GLN A 454 -5.81 12.01 -4.62
C GLN A 454 -5.12 12.85 -3.53
N ALA A 455 -4.78 12.20 -2.42
CA ALA A 455 -3.98 12.80 -1.37
C ALA A 455 -2.56 12.22 -1.39
N MET A 456 -1.58 13.10 -1.51
CA MET A 456 -0.18 12.77 -1.25
C MET A 456 0.18 13.42 0.08
N TYR A 457 0.02 12.71 1.21
CA TYR A 457 0.10 13.28 2.57
C TYR A 457 1.36 14.11 2.84
N HIS A 458 1.22 15.23 3.56
CA HIS A 458 2.35 16.11 3.94
C HIS A 458 3.34 15.41 4.87
N ASP A 459 2.88 14.38 5.57
CA ASP A 459 3.63 13.53 6.49
C ASP A 459 3.84 12.11 5.92
N GLY A 460 3.83 11.96 4.60
CA GLY A 460 4.09 10.69 3.94
C GLY A 460 5.48 10.13 4.29
N ILE A 461 5.54 8.87 4.72
CA ILE A 461 6.77 8.19 5.14
C ILE A 461 7.03 6.90 4.37
N GLY A 462 6.22 6.58 3.37
CA GLY A 462 6.41 5.43 2.50
C GLY A 462 5.39 5.33 1.40
N CYS A 463 5.58 4.38 0.49
CA CYS A 463 4.77 4.23 -0.72
C CYS A 463 4.01 2.91 -0.73
N TRP A 464 2.83 2.91 -1.33
CA TRP A 464 2.07 1.70 -1.58
C TRP A 464 1.10 1.85 -2.76
N GLN A 465 0.77 0.74 -3.40
CA GLN A 465 -0.30 0.62 -4.39
C GLN A 465 -0.79 -0.83 -4.46
N PHE A 466 -2.10 -1.01 -4.35
CA PHE A 466 -2.77 -2.28 -4.60
C PHE A 466 -4.25 -2.08 -4.96
N GLU A 467 -4.93 -3.15 -5.36
CA GLU A 467 -6.38 -3.15 -5.51
C GLU A 467 -7.06 -3.33 -4.15
N TYR A 468 -8.31 -2.86 -4.01
CA TYR A 468 -9.10 -3.12 -2.81
C TYR A 468 -9.53 -4.61 -2.83
N ASP A 469 -8.66 -5.45 -2.27
CA ASP A 469 -8.70 -6.92 -2.40
C ASP A 469 -9.38 -7.57 -1.19
N PHE A 470 -10.69 -7.77 -1.30
CA PHE A 470 -11.43 -8.64 -0.39
C PHE A 470 -11.52 -10.04 -0.94
N HIS A 471 -11.08 -11.01 -0.15
CA HIS A 471 -11.31 -12.43 -0.39
C HIS A 471 -12.74 -12.85 0.03
N PRO A 472 -13.19 -14.08 -0.27
CA PRO A 472 -14.52 -14.58 0.12
C PRO A 472 -14.74 -14.57 1.64
N THR A 473 -15.42 -13.53 2.16
CA THR A 473 -15.56 -13.29 3.60
C THR A 473 -16.76 -13.98 4.27
N ARG A 474 -17.67 -14.58 3.50
CA ARG A 474 -18.86 -15.27 4.03
C ARG A 474 -18.85 -16.77 3.76
N ARG A 475 -19.58 -17.53 4.58
CA ARG A 475 -19.92 -18.93 4.30
C ARG A 475 -21.26 -19.04 3.58
N GLU A 476 -21.31 -19.91 2.58
CA GLU A 476 -22.54 -20.40 1.96
C GLU A 476 -22.70 -21.88 2.30
N PHE A 477 -23.71 -22.21 3.11
CA PHE A 477 -24.02 -23.59 3.47
C PHE A 477 -24.72 -24.31 2.31
N LEU A 478 -24.30 -25.54 2.04
CA LEU A 478 -24.78 -26.36 0.92
C LEU A 478 -26.02 -27.19 1.27
N THR A 479 -26.54 -27.02 2.49
CA THR A 479 -27.72 -27.68 3.04
C THR A 479 -28.56 -26.68 3.82
N GLU A 480 -29.83 -27.02 4.11
CA GLU A 480 -30.68 -26.20 5.00
C GLU A 480 -30.15 -26.15 6.45
N ASP A 481 -29.28 -27.08 6.83
CA ASP A 481 -28.56 -27.03 8.09
C ASP A 481 -27.39 -26.04 7.98
N GLU A 482 -27.47 -24.92 8.70
CA GLU A 482 -26.39 -23.91 8.86
C GLU A 482 -25.18 -24.43 9.65
N GLN A 483 -25.15 -25.73 9.94
CA GLN A 483 -23.98 -26.44 10.47
C GLN A 483 -23.45 -27.53 9.52
N GLY A 484 -24.04 -27.63 8.33
CA GLY A 484 -23.65 -28.56 7.28
C GLY A 484 -22.40 -28.15 6.51
N PRO A 485 -22.09 -28.86 5.41
CA PRO A 485 -20.97 -28.50 4.53
C PRO A 485 -21.17 -27.10 3.95
N TRP A 486 -20.08 -26.38 3.75
CA TRP A 486 -20.09 -24.98 3.32
C TRP A 486 -19.00 -24.69 2.29
N ARG A 487 -19.16 -23.58 1.58
CA ARG A 487 -18.14 -22.96 0.73
C ARG A 487 -17.90 -21.51 1.09
N ALA A 488 -16.69 -21.02 0.84
CA ALA A 488 -16.39 -19.61 0.95
C ALA A 488 -17.05 -18.86 -0.22
N ALA A 489 -17.68 -17.72 0.06
CA ALA A 489 -18.34 -16.90 -0.95
C ALA A 489 -18.09 -15.41 -0.69
N PHE A 490 -18.13 -14.63 -1.76
CA PHE A 490 -18.03 -13.18 -1.65
C PHE A 490 -19.31 -12.56 -1.15
N ARG A 491 -19.18 -11.50 -0.36
CA ARG A 491 -20.28 -10.61 -0.08
C ARG A 491 -20.37 -9.55 -1.19
N PRO A 492 -21.57 -9.15 -1.65
CA PRO A 492 -21.71 -8.12 -2.68
C PRO A 492 -20.92 -6.86 -2.33
N GLY A 493 -20.23 -6.25 -3.30
CA GLY A 493 -19.42 -5.04 -3.08
C GLY A 493 -18.11 -5.24 -2.30
N ARG A 494 -17.86 -6.43 -1.74
CA ARG A 494 -16.58 -6.81 -1.11
C ARG A 494 -15.95 -7.93 -1.92
N THR A 495 -15.25 -7.55 -2.97
CA THR A 495 -14.53 -8.43 -3.92
C THR A 495 -13.23 -7.75 -4.33
N TRP A 496 -12.31 -8.49 -4.96
CA TRP A 496 -11.16 -7.90 -5.64
C TRP A 496 -11.54 -7.24 -6.97
N GLY A 497 -10.76 -6.23 -7.37
CA GLY A 497 -10.90 -5.52 -8.64
C GLY A 497 -11.09 -4.00 -8.47
N PRO A 498 -11.48 -3.28 -9.54
CA PRO A 498 -11.61 -1.83 -9.52
C PRO A 498 -12.69 -1.32 -8.55
N PRO A 499 -12.55 -0.06 -8.06
CA PRO A 499 -11.43 0.86 -8.34
C PRO A 499 -10.14 0.44 -7.62
N TYR A 500 -9.01 0.92 -8.13
CA TYR A 500 -7.68 0.64 -7.60
C TYR A 500 -7.21 1.81 -6.75
N ALA A 501 -6.34 1.53 -5.77
CA ALA A 501 -5.58 2.62 -5.17
C ALA A 501 -4.67 3.24 -6.24
N GLY A 502 -4.56 4.56 -6.24
CA GLY A 502 -3.46 5.23 -6.90
C GLY A 502 -2.13 4.87 -6.25
N ARG A 503 -1.03 5.36 -6.80
CA ARG A 503 0.25 5.32 -6.10
C ARG A 503 0.18 6.28 -4.91
N SER A 504 0.03 5.70 -3.72
CA SER A 504 -0.30 6.43 -2.50
C SER A 504 0.87 6.43 -1.53
N LEU A 505 0.72 7.26 -0.50
CA LEU A 505 1.68 7.37 0.59
C LEU A 505 1.14 6.70 1.86
N LEU A 506 2.03 6.26 2.73
CA LEU A 506 1.74 5.91 4.12
C LEU A 506 1.84 7.18 4.97
N ALA A 507 0.75 7.62 5.59
CA ALA A 507 0.77 8.75 6.51
C ALA A 507 1.37 8.36 7.88
N ALA A 508 2.31 9.14 8.41
CA ALA A 508 2.85 8.93 9.76
C ALA A 508 1.76 9.03 10.85
N ARG A 509 0.78 9.93 10.70
CA ARG A 509 -0.40 10.06 11.60
C ARG A 509 -1.26 8.79 11.64
N ALA A 510 -1.17 7.90 10.65
CA ALA A 510 -1.87 6.61 10.66
C ALA A 510 -1.18 5.55 11.55
N LEU A 511 0.00 5.85 12.10
CA LEU A 511 0.75 4.95 12.99
C LEU A 511 0.68 5.36 14.48
N ILE A 512 0.08 6.52 14.78
CA ILE A 512 0.11 7.13 16.12
C ILE A 512 -1.30 7.14 16.71
N PRO A 513 -1.59 6.36 17.76
CA PRO A 513 -2.87 6.37 18.45
C PRO A 513 -3.26 7.77 18.95
N ARG A 514 -4.53 8.15 18.76
CA ARG A 514 -5.02 9.48 19.14
C ARG A 514 -5.07 9.67 20.66
N ASP A 515 -5.52 8.64 21.37
CA ASP A 515 -5.89 8.71 22.79
C ASP A 515 -4.94 7.93 23.70
N THR A 516 -3.77 7.51 23.20
CA THR A 516 -2.80 6.71 23.97
C THR A 516 -1.37 7.12 23.65
N ARG A 517 -0.61 7.49 24.68
CA ARG A 517 0.80 7.90 24.58
C ARG A 517 1.74 6.71 24.69
N GLY A 518 2.96 6.87 24.18
CA GLY A 518 4.01 5.85 24.24
C GLY A 518 3.74 4.60 23.39
N LEU A 519 2.79 4.67 22.45
CA LEU A 519 2.40 3.56 21.60
C LEU A 519 2.48 3.96 20.12
N LEU A 520 3.04 3.10 19.29
CA LEU A 520 2.91 3.11 17.84
C LEU A 520 2.26 1.81 17.37
N VAL A 521 1.61 1.84 16.22
CA VAL A 521 1.07 0.64 15.56
C VAL A 521 1.80 0.44 14.24
N ALA A 522 2.21 -0.80 13.97
CA ALA A 522 3.10 -1.10 12.86
C ALA A 522 2.91 -2.53 12.35
N GLN A 523 1.70 -2.94 12.00
CA GLN A 523 1.44 -4.15 11.22
C GLN A 523 0.19 -3.90 10.38
N LYS A 524 -0.83 -4.75 10.47
CA LYS A 524 -2.13 -4.56 9.83
C LYS A 524 -3.13 -3.84 10.76
N ASN A 525 -2.62 -3.23 11.83
CA ASN A 525 -3.37 -2.61 12.93
C ASN A 525 -3.41 -1.08 12.88
N LEU A 526 -3.27 -0.52 11.68
CA LEU A 526 -3.06 0.92 11.45
C LEU A 526 -4.36 1.73 11.48
N GLY A 527 -4.19 3.05 11.38
CA GLY A 527 -5.22 4.04 11.12
C GLY A 527 -5.72 4.04 9.69
N TYR A 528 -6.68 3.18 9.38
CA TYR A 528 -7.28 3.11 8.05
C TYR A 528 -8.66 2.45 8.04
N THR A 529 -9.43 2.71 6.99
CA THR A 529 -10.74 2.07 6.79
C THR A 529 -10.59 0.60 6.36
N SER A 530 -11.68 -0.17 6.40
CA SER A 530 -11.70 -1.58 6.00
C SER A 530 -11.30 -1.72 4.53
N LEU A 531 -11.75 -0.78 3.70
CA LEU A 531 -11.39 -0.72 2.28
C LEU A 531 -9.89 -0.53 2.12
N VAL A 532 -9.30 0.51 2.72
CA VAL A 532 -7.86 0.76 2.61
C VAL A 532 -7.02 -0.37 3.23
N SER A 533 -7.47 -0.96 4.34
CA SER A 533 -6.82 -2.13 4.96
C SER A 533 -6.75 -3.35 4.03
N SER A 534 -7.74 -3.53 3.13
CA SER A 534 -7.70 -4.60 2.14
C SER A 534 -6.61 -4.42 1.07
N ALA A 535 -6.13 -3.19 0.88
CA ALA A 535 -5.11 -2.82 -0.11
C ALA A 535 -3.71 -2.56 0.49
N LEU A 536 -3.64 -2.18 1.78
CA LEU A 536 -2.39 -1.93 2.51
C LEU A 536 -2.15 -3.03 3.56
N ARG A 537 -1.61 -4.17 3.12
CA ARG A 537 -1.36 -5.37 3.96
C ARG A 537 -0.31 -6.36 3.44
N LEU A 538 0.29 -6.10 2.28
CA LEU A 538 1.23 -7.03 1.62
C LEU A 538 2.59 -7.06 2.34
N HIS A 539 3.52 -7.91 1.87
CA HIS A 539 4.81 -8.10 2.53
C HIS A 539 5.63 -6.81 2.54
N ASP A 540 5.81 -6.20 1.37
CA ASP A 540 6.58 -4.96 1.18
C ASP A 540 5.94 -3.78 1.92
N GLN A 541 4.61 -3.67 1.85
CA GLN A 541 3.83 -2.66 2.53
C GLN A 541 3.94 -2.78 4.06
N SER A 542 3.82 -4.00 4.60
CA SER A 542 3.96 -4.25 6.04
C SER A 542 5.39 -3.96 6.49
N MET A 543 6.41 -4.37 5.73
CA MET A 543 7.79 -4.00 6.01
C MET A 543 8.01 -2.49 5.97
N MET A 544 7.40 -1.77 5.03
CA MET A 544 7.50 -0.31 4.94
C MET A 544 6.83 0.40 6.12
N VAL A 545 5.69 -0.12 6.57
CA VAL A 545 4.99 0.33 7.79
C VAL A 545 5.90 0.19 9.01
N GLY A 546 6.54 -0.97 9.16
CA GLY A 546 7.52 -1.23 10.21
C GLY A 546 8.71 -0.30 10.15
N GLN A 547 9.32 -0.18 8.98
CA GLN A 547 10.44 0.74 8.74
C GLN A 547 10.06 2.18 9.12
N GLY A 548 8.89 2.66 8.69
CA GLY A 548 8.35 3.96 9.07
C GLY A 548 8.16 4.15 10.58
N ALA A 549 7.55 3.17 11.26
CA ALA A 549 7.34 3.21 12.71
C ALA A 549 8.67 3.23 13.49
N GLY A 550 9.66 2.45 13.05
CA GLY A 550 11.01 2.47 13.62
C GLY A 550 11.68 3.83 13.49
N ALA A 551 11.51 4.50 12.34
CA ALA A 551 12.03 5.84 12.12
C ALA A 551 11.35 6.90 13.00
N ILE A 552 10.02 6.84 13.14
CA ILE A 552 9.26 7.72 14.07
C ILE A 552 9.76 7.51 15.51
N ALA A 553 9.85 6.26 15.96
CA ALA A 553 10.31 5.94 17.31
C ALA A 553 11.72 6.46 17.56
N ALA A 554 12.64 6.30 16.60
CA ALA A 554 14.00 6.80 16.72
C ALA A 554 14.06 8.34 16.83
N VAL A 555 13.32 9.07 16.00
CA VAL A 555 13.26 10.54 16.09
C VAL A 555 12.67 10.99 17.42
N ALA A 556 11.61 10.32 17.90
CA ALA A 556 11.02 10.62 19.20
C ALA A 556 12.01 10.40 20.36
N LEU A 557 12.65 9.22 20.40
CA LEU A 557 13.59 8.84 21.46
C LEU A 557 14.85 9.72 21.46
N ASN A 558 15.45 9.94 20.29
CA ASN A 558 16.69 10.71 20.17
C ASN A 558 16.53 12.19 20.55
N ASN A 559 15.32 12.74 20.38
CA ASN A 559 15.03 14.13 20.67
C ASN A 559 14.23 14.33 21.97
N GLY A 560 13.79 13.26 22.63
CA GLY A 560 12.97 13.33 23.85
C GLY A 560 11.62 14.03 23.62
N ILE A 561 10.98 13.75 22.49
CA ILE A 561 9.70 14.36 22.08
C ILE A 561 8.57 13.34 22.04
N GLU A 562 7.34 13.84 22.21
CA GLU A 562 6.13 13.03 22.08
C GLU A 562 5.81 12.69 20.63
N LEU A 563 5.25 11.50 20.41
CA LEU A 563 4.96 10.95 19.08
C LEU A 563 4.02 11.86 18.27
N ASP A 564 2.95 12.35 18.87
CA ASP A 564 1.90 13.14 18.21
C ASP A 564 2.34 14.54 17.76
N VAL A 565 3.48 15.02 18.25
CA VAL A 565 4.09 16.28 17.81
C VAL A 565 4.69 16.14 16.41
N ILE A 566 5.18 14.94 16.06
CA ILE A 566 5.99 14.72 14.86
C ILE A 566 5.24 15.07 13.56
N PRO A 567 4.01 14.57 13.30
CA PRO A 567 3.33 14.83 12.03
C PRO A 567 2.94 16.29 11.80
N GLY A 568 2.91 17.10 12.86
CA GLY A 568 2.61 18.54 12.79
C GLY A 568 3.84 19.44 12.66
N GLU A 569 5.05 18.87 12.70
CA GLU A 569 6.30 19.62 12.79
C GLU A 569 7.29 19.20 11.70
N LYS A 570 7.40 20.03 10.66
CA LYS A 570 8.19 19.73 9.45
C LYS A 570 9.64 19.36 9.71
N ARG A 571 10.25 19.93 10.76
CA ARG A 571 11.61 19.60 11.17
C ARG A 571 11.78 18.12 11.56
N TRP A 572 10.78 17.53 12.21
CA TRP A 572 10.82 16.14 12.67
C TRP A 572 10.52 15.18 11.53
N MET A 573 9.54 15.53 10.68
CA MET A 573 9.28 14.79 9.44
C MET A 573 10.51 14.76 8.52
N ARG A 574 11.23 15.89 8.42
CA ARG A 574 12.50 15.95 7.68
C ARG A 574 13.56 15.00 8.25
N GLU A 575 13.68 14.88 9.57
CA GLU A 575 14.62 13.93 10.17
C GLU A 575 14.24 12.47 9.87
N ILE A 576 12.94 12.16 9.88
CA ILE A 576 12.42 10.84 9.46
C ILE A 576 12.76 10.57 8.00
N TRP A 577 12.43 11.48 7.08
CA TRP A 577 12.72 11.33 5.65
C TRP A 577 14.20 11.10 5.40
N ILE A 578 15.06 11.90 6.02
CA ILE A 578 16.51 11.72 5.95
C ILE A 578 16.93 10.35 6.49
N GLY A 579 16.40 9.90 7.62
CA GLY A 579 16.74 8.60 8.21
C GLY A 579 16.28 7.39 7.38
N LEU A 580 15.23 7.55 6.57
CA LEU A 580 14.71 6.51 5.69
C LEU A 580 15.49 6.39 4.36
N VAL A 581 16.03 7.51 3.84
CA VAL A 581 16.66 7.57 2.51
C VAL A 581 18.17 7.70 2.52
N ASN A 582 18.79 7.99 3.66
CA ASN A 582 20.24 8.07 3.79
C ASN A 582 20.79 6.87 4.58
N PRO A 583 22.04 6.48 4.31
CA PRO A 583 22.66 5.35 4.98
C PRO A 583 22.74 5.57 6.50
N PRO A 584 22.83 4.49 7.29
CA PRO A 584 22.86 4.55 8.74
C PRO A 584 23.96 5.48 9.28
N ARG A 585 23.68 6.20 10.38
CA ARG A 585 24.60 7.20 10.95
C ARG A 585 25.79 6.59 11.71
N GLN A 586 25.80 5.27 12.00
CA GLN A 586 26.81 4.64 12.86
C GLN A 586 27.71 3.63 12.12
N PRO A 587 29.02 3.56 12.44
CA PRO A 587 29.98 2.63 11.82
C PRO A 587 29.92 1.20 12.39
N ARG A 588 28.77 0.79 12.95
CA ARG A 588 28.58 -0.53 13.59
C ARG A 588 28.08 -1.62 12.63
N VAL A 589 28.00 -1.26 11.36
CA VAL A 589 27.65 -2.13 10.25
C VAL A 589 28.94 -2.21 9.43
N ASP A 590 29.51 -3.40 9.27
CA ASP A 590 30.76 -3.58 8.53
C ASP A 590 30.68 -2.91 7.14
N GLU A 591 31.81 -2.49 6.55
CA GLU A 591 31.82 -1.87 5.21
C GLU A 591 31.11 -2.74 4.16
N ALA A 592 31.15 -4.08 4.31
CA ALA A 592 30.45 -5.04 3.45
C ALA A 592 28.92 -4.96 3.54
N ASP A 593 28.41 -4.52 4.68
CA ASP A 593 26.99 -4.54 5.02
C ASP A 593 26.36 -3.16 4.71
N SER A 594 27.20 -2.11 4.68
CA SER A 594 26.89 -0.81 4.03
C SER A 594 26.64 -0.92 2.52
N ALA A 595 27.18 -1.94 1.86
CA ALA A 595 26.99 -2.20 0.43
C ALA A 595 25.66 -2.90 0.11
N SER A 596 24.99 -3.47 1.13
CA SER A 596 23.68 -4.14 0.99
C SER A 596 22.49 -3.27 1.43
N TRP A 597 22.76 -2.11 2.04
CA TRP A 597 21.75 -1.18 2.50
C TRP A 597 21.04 -0.50 1.32
N GLN A 598 19.72 -0.37 1.40
CA GLN A 598 18.89 0.23 0.35
C GLN A 598 18.05 1.41 0.88
N PRO A 599 17.99 2.56 0.17
CA PRO A 599 17.16 3.68 0.58
C PRO A 599 15.67 3.34 0.41
N ALA A 600 14.84 3.84 1.34
CA ALA A 600 13.39 3.68 1.23
C ALA A 600 12.78 4.70 0.25
N MET A 601 11.69 4.36 -0.43
CA MET A 601 11.00 5.27 -1.33
C MET A 601 9.93 6.07 -0.58
N LEU A 602 10.08 7.39 -0.54
CA LEU A 602 9.12 8.33 0.07
C LEU A 602 8.01 8.81 -0.89
N TRP A 603 8.23 8.67 -2.19
CA TRP A 603 7.37 9.16 -3.27
C TRP A 603 7.41 8.17 -4.45
N PRO A 604 6.26 7.67 -4.95
CA PRO A 604 6.22 6.45 -5.76
C PRO A 604 6.47 6.64 -7.27
N PHE A 605 7.69 7.05 -7.63
CA PHE A 605 8.11 7.13 -9.03
C PHE A 605 8.31 5.72 -9.63
N ASP A 606 7.81 5.46 -10.85
CA ASP A 606 7.92 4.13 -11.49
C ASP A 606 9.27 3.83 -12.12
N ASP A 607 10.07 4.86 -12.38
CA ASP A 607 11.22 4.78 -13.27
C ASP A 607 12.54 5.10 -12.56
N LEU A 608 12.54 5.18 -11.23
CA LEU A 608 13.71 5.56 -10.44
C LEU A 608 14.07 4.47 -9.43
N GLU A 609 14.98 3.60 -9.83
CA GLU A 609 15.52 2.51 -9.00
C GLU A 609 16.36 3.06 -7.82
N PRO A 610 16.36 2.40 -6.65
CA PRO A 610 17.17 2.81 -5.48
C PRO A 610 18.66 2.98 -5.73
N GLU A 611 19.22 2.24 -6.69
CA GLU A 611 20.64 2.28 -7.06
C GLU A 611 20.99 3.52 -7.90
N HIS A 612 20.00 4.21 -8.46
CA HIS A 612 20.24 5.39 -9.28
C HIS A 612 20.80 6.55 -8.42
N GLU A 613 21.85 7.22 -8.87
CA GLU A 613 22.55 8.27 -8.10
C GLU A 613 21.62 9.42 -7.66
N ALA A 614 20.63 9.74 -8.49
CA ALA A 614 19.64 10.78 -8.20
C ALA A 614 18.54 10.36 -7.21
N PHE A 615 18.38 9.06 -6.92
CA PHE A 615 17.24 8.53 -6.15
C PHE A 615 17.00 9.32 -4.86
N ARG A 616 18.02 9.42 -4.00
CA ARG A 616 17.89 10.07 -2.68
C ARG A 616 17.52 11.55 -2.79
N ALA A 617 18.18 12.26 -3.71
CA ALA A 617 17.90 13.68 -3.94
C ALA A 617 16.46 13.88 -4.43
N VAL A 618 16.01 13.07 -5.39
CA VAL A 618 14.65 13.12 -5.93
C VAL A 618 13.61 12.82 -4.85
N GLN A 619 13.79 11.77 -4.05
CA GLN A 619 12.87 11.44 -2.95
C GLN A 619 12.76 12.58 -1.92
N LEU A 620 13.89 13.20 -1.55
CA LEU A 620 13.90 14.31 -0.58
C LEU A 620 13.29 15.59 -1.16
N LEU A 621 13.58 15.90 -2.42
CA LEU A 621 12.97 17.04 -3.12
C LEU A 621 11.45 16.85 -3.29
N ALA A 622 11.00 15.62 -3.55
CA ALA A 622 9.58 15.27 -3.63
C ALA A 622 8.88 15.45 -2.27
N ALA A 623 9.47 14.91 -1.19
CA ALA A 623 8.95 15.06 0.17
C ALA A 623 8.86 16.53 0.61
N HIS A 624 9.79 17.37 0.14
CA HIS A 624 9.76 18.83 0.34
C HIS A 624 8.86 19.60 -0.65
N ARG A 625 8.12 18.92 -1.54
CA ARG A 625 7.25 19.52 -2.57
C ARG A 625 7.97 20.44 -3.55
N VAL A 626 9.27 20.23 -3.76
CA VAL A 626 10.09 21.06 -4.64
C VAL A 626 9.98 20.63 -6.11
N LEU A 627 9.68 19.35 -6.36
CA LEU A 627 9.58 18.84 -7.73
C LEU A 627 8.30 19.34 -8.44
N PRO A 628 8.40 19.77 -9.70
CA PRO A 628 7.24 20.10 -10.52
C PRO A 628 6.66 18.85 -11.18
N VAL A 629 5.86 18.11 -10.41
CA VAL A 629 5.18 16.87 -10.85
C VAL A 629 3.67 17.05 -10.81
N SER A 630 2.98 16.54 -11.83
CA SER A 630 1.51 16.45 -11.88
C SER A 630 1.02 15.06 -11.40
N PRO A 631 -0.29 14.84 -11.15
CA PRO A 631 -0.78 13.55 -10.65
C PRO A 631 -0.64 12.41 -11.66
N TRP A 632 -0.39 12.74 -12.92
CA TRP A 632 -0.25 11.83 -14.05
C TRP A 632 1.21 11.53 -14.40
N GLU A 633 2.14 12.33 -13.90
CA GLU A 633 3.57 12.18 -14.15
C GLU A 633 4.19 11.33 -13.05
N THR A 634 3.87 10.04 -13.11
CA THR A 634 4.34 9.06 -12.14
C THR A 634 5.77 8.57 -12.41
N SER A 635 6.39 9.10 -13.47
CA SER A 635 7.81 8.95 -13.81
C SER A 635 8.55 10.26 -13.53
N PHE A 636 9.74 10.18 -12.94
CA PHE A 636 10.62 11.33 -12.76
C PHE A 636 11.39 11.68 -14.06
N ALA A 637 11.77 10.66 -14.82
CA ALA A 637 12.62 10.69 -16.02
C ALA A 637 14.00 11.30 -15.74
N ALA A 638 14.84 10.60 -14.97
CA ALA A 638 16.13 11.13 -14.51
C ALA A 638 17.09 11.51 -15.65
N ASP A 639 17.07 10.77 -16.77
CA ASP A 639 17.94 10.99 -17.93
C ASP A 639 17.39 12.04 -18.92
N ASP A 640 16.15 12.50 -18.74
CA ASP A 640 15.56 13.52 -19.60
C ASP A 640 16.25 14.87 -19.39
N MET A 641 16.22 15.71 -20.44
CA MET A 641 16.80 17.04 -20.40
C MET A 641 16.10 17.92 -19.34
N ALA A 642 16.88 18.54 -18.45
CA ALA A 642 16.40 19.56 -17.53
C ALA A 642 16.23 20.90 -18.27
N SER A 643 15.06 21.14 -18.86
CA SER A 643 14.77 22.39 -19.58
C SER A 643 14.87 23.61 -18.64
N ASP A 644 15.16 24.79 -19.20
CA ASP A 644 15.21 26.05 -18.42
C ASP A 644 13.91 26.27 -17.64
N ALA A 645 12.76 26.08 -18.28
CA ALA A 645 11.46 26.22 -17.64
C ALA A 645 11.25 25.26 -16.46
N TRP A 646 11.67 24.00 -16.60
CA TRP A 646 11.56 23.00 -15.52
C TRP A 646 12.49 23.35 -14.35
N ARG A 647 13.72 23.78 -14.64
CA ARG A 647 14.71 24.22 -13.63
C ARG A 647 14.22 25.46 -12.89
N ASP A 648 13.71 26.45 -13.62
CA ASP A 648 13.19 27.70 -13.06
C ASP A 648 11.99 27.43 -12.14
N GLU A 649 11.09 26.54 -12.53
CA GLU A 649 9.94 26.15 -11.71
C GLU A 649 10.40 25.42 -10.42
N MET A 650 11.34 24.49 -10.53
CA MET A 650 11.90 23.79 -9.36
C MET A 650 12.60 24.77 -8.40
N MET A 651 13.39 25.73 -8.92
CA MET A 651 14.02 26.77 -8.10
C MET A 651 12.99 27.71 -7.47
N ARG A 652 11.90 28.04 -8.17
CA ARG A 652 10.79 28.84 -7.65
C ARG A 652 10.11 28.14 -6.47
N ARG A 653 9.77 26.85 -6.61
CA ARG A 653 9.20 26.03 -5.53
C ARG A 653 10.14 25.94 -4.33
N ALA A 654 11.41 25.66 -4.57
CA ALA A 654 12.43 25.64 -3.52
C ALA A 654 12.60 26.99 -2.81
N SER A 655 12.50 28.12 -3.50
CA SER A 655 12.57 29.44 -2.83
C SER A 655 11.39 29.72 -1.91
N THR A 656 10.24 29.07 -2.17
CA THR A 656 9.05 29.13 -1.30
C THR A 656 9.21 28.23 -0.09
N GLU A 657 9.76 27.03 -0.29
CA GLU A 657 10.01 26.04 0.75
C GLU A 657 11.22 26.39 1.64
N PHE A 658 12.27 26.95 1.07
CA PHE A 658 13.54 27.27 1.73
C PHE A 658 13.82 28.78 1.59
N PRO A 659 13.32 29.63 2.51
CA PRO A 659 13.33 31.09 2.36
C PRO A 659 14.74 31.72 2.38
N HIS A 660 15.76 30.96 2.78
CA HIS A 660 17.15 31.40 2.86
C HIS A 660 18.04 30.78 1.78
N VAL A 661 17.47 30.07 0.80
CA VAL A 661 18.25 29.54 -0.33
C VAL A 661 18.87 30.70 -1.10
N PRO A 662 20.21 30.71 -1.29
CA PRO A 662 20.85 31.76 -2.07
C PRO A 662 20.47 31.63 -3.55
N ALA A 663 20.39 32.77 -4.25
CA ALA A 663 20.22 32.79 -5.70
C ALA A 663 21.49 32.24 -6.37
N ILE A 664 21.49 30.95 -6.69
CA ILE A 664 22.61 30.25 -7.32
C ILE A 664 22.24 29.94 -8.77
N LYS A 665 23.10 30.34 -9.70
CA LYS A 665 22.94 29.93 -11.11
C LYS A 665 23.39 28.46 -11.27
N PRO A 666 22.57 27.58 -11.84
CA PRO A 666 22.98 26.22 -12.16
C PRO A 666 24.18 26.20 -13.14
N PRO A 667 25.16 25.30 -12.96
CA PRO A 667 26.20 25.08 -13.96
C PRO A 667 25.61 24.70 -15.31
N ASP A 668 26.13 25.28 -16.41
CA ASP A 668 25.68 24.97 -17.78
C ASP A 668 25.99 23.50 -18.18
N SER A 669 26.82 22.79 -17.38
CA SER A 669 27.16 21.38 -17.57
C SER A 669 26.11 20.40 -17.07
N LEU A 670 25.11 20.84 -16.29
CA LEU A 670 24.01 19.99 -15.82
C LEU A 670 22.99 19.87 -16.95
N THR A 671 22.91 18.67 -17.55
CA THR A 671 22.11 18.42 -18.74
C THR A 671 20.83 17.66 -18.45
N THR A 672 20.85 16.74 -17.47
CA THR A 672 19.69 15.90 -17.15
C THR A 672 18.96 16.35 -15.88
N ARG A 673 17.70 15.91 -15.72
CA ARG A 673 16.90 16.12 -14.52
C ARG A 673 17.56 15.52 -13.28
N GLY A 674 18.15 14.34 -13.39
CA GLY A 674 18.86 13.65 -12.32
C GLY A 674 20.09 14.43 -11.84
N GLU A 675 20.96 14.84 -12.78
CA GLU A 675 22.15 15.67 -12.48
C GLU A 675 21.74 16.97 -11.75
N PHE A 676 20.68 17.62 -12.22
CA PHE A 676 20.16 18.83 -11.60
C PHE A 676 19.60 18.59 -10.19
N ALA A 677 18.81 17.52 -10.00
CA ALA A 677 18.22 17.18 -8.72
C ALA A 677 19.29 16.91 -7.65
N ILE A 678 20.33 16.15 -7.98
CA ILE A 678 21.48 15.91 -7.09
C ILE A 678 22.13 17.22 -6.70
N TRP A 679 22.55 18.01 -7.70
CA TRP A 679 23.24 19.26 -7.47
C TRP A 679 22.42 20.22 -6.62
N TYR A 680 21.12 20.33 -6.89
CA TYR A 680 20.26 21.29 -6.21
C TYR A 680 19.92 20.85 -4.79
N TRP A 681 19.67 19.56 -4.56
CA TRP A 681 19.51 19.03 -3.20
C TRP A 681 20.74 19.31 -2.34
N ASP A 682 21.95 19.19 -2.89
CA ASP A 682 23.18 19.54 -2.17
C ASP A 682 23.25 21.02 -1.74
N GLN A 683 22.58 21.93 -2.45
CA GLN A 683 22.45 23.33 -2.03
C GLN A 683 21.41 23.52 -0.92
N LEU A 684 20.38 22.67 -0.91
CA LEU A 684 19.21 22.77 -0.01
C LEU A 684 19.37 22.00 1.29
N ARG A 685 20.17 20.93 1.33
CA ARG A 685 20.21 19.98 2.45
C ARG A 685 20.68 20.57 3.79
N GLU A 686 21.39 21.69 3.78
CA GLU A 686 21.77 22.40 5.02
C GLU A 686 20.83 23.57 5.34
N GLN A 687 19.88 23.88 4.46
CA GLN A 687 18.90 24.94 4.66
C GLN A 687 17.78 24.49 5.58
N VAL A 688 17.19 25.45 6.30
CA VAL A 688 16.02 25.22 7.14
C VAL A 688 14.78 25.44 6.29
N PRO A 689 13.91 24.42 6.11
CA PRO A 689 12.65 24.60 5.40
C PRO A 689 11.70 25.47 6.23
N ARG A 690 10.75 26.09 5.55
CA ARG A 690 9.65 26.83 6.18
C ARG A 690 8.84 25.86 7.07
N PRO A 691 8.57 26.21 8.33
CA PRO A 691 7.72 25.37 9.18
C PRO A 691 6.29 25.38 8.65
N TRP A 692 5.54 24.31 8.94
CA TRP A 692 4.09 24.33 8.77
C TRP A 692 3.48 25.33 9.76
N ILE A 693 2.51 26.12 9.31
CA ILE A 693 1.87 27.14 10.12
C ILE A 693 0.50 26.62 10.51
N ARG A 694 0.36 26.24 11.78
CA ARG A 694 -0.92 25.88 12.38
C ARG A 694 -1.70 27.15 12.73
N ARG A 695 -2.88 27.31 12.13
CA ARG A 695 -3.78 28.46 12.33
C ARG A 695 -4.78 28.23 13.46
N SER A 696 -5.22 26.99 13.68
CA SER A 696 -6.05 26.58 14.82
C SER A 696 -5.60 25.22 15.36
N ASP A 697 -5.97 24.92 16.61
CA ASP A 697 -5.58 23.70 17.32
C ASP A 697 -6.25 22.43 16.79
N ASP A 698 -7.41 22.54 16.12
CA ASP A 698 -8.18 21.39 15.60
C ASP A 698 -8.42 21.46 14.08
N ASP A 699 -8.00 22.53 13.43
CA ASP A 699 -8.17 22.81 11.99
C ASP A 699 -7.00 23.71 11.55
N ALA A 700 -5.91 23.07 11.17
CA ALA A 700 -4.61 23.71 11.06
C ALA A 700 -4.51 24.73 9.92
N ASP A 701 -5.36 24.66 8.89
CA ASP A 701 -5.36 25.59 7.76
C ASP A 701 -6.64 26.43 7.62
N LEU A 702 -7.67 26.19 8.44
CA LEU A 702 -8.97 26.86 8.49
C LEU A 702 -9.87 26.59 7.28
N ASP A 703 -9.78 25.40 6.69
CA ASP A 703 -10.66 24.97 5.60
C ASP A 703 -12.03 24.44 6.09
N GLY A 704 -12.19 24.28 7.41
CA GLY A 704 -13.41 23.79 8.05
C GLY A 704 -13.46 22.26 8.20
N ILE A 705 -12.38 21.55 7.84
CA ILE A 705 -12.20 20.11 8.05
C ILE A 705 -11.31 19.92 9.28
N PRO A 706 -11.75 19.17 10.31
CA PRO A 706 -10.90 18.89 11.46
C PRO A 706 -9.63 18.15 11.05
N ASP A 707 -8.49 18.45 11.68
CA ASP A 707 -7.19 17.82 11.39
C ASP A 707 -7.25 16.29 11.34
N GLY A 708 -8.05 15.68 12.21
CA GLY A 708 -8.21 14.23 12.28
C GLY A 708 -8.97 13.61 11.11
N ASP A 709 -9.69 14.43 10.35
CA ASP A 709 -10.47 14.07 9.16
C ASP A 709 -9.90 14.71 7.88
N ASP A 710 -8.91 15.60 7.99
CA ASP A 710 -8.25 16.24 6.86
C ASP A 710 -7.00 15.45 6.41
N ALA A 711 -6.96 15.05 5.14
CA ALA A 711 -5.80 14.39 4.55
C ALA A 711 -4.58 15.33 4.42
N LEU A 712 -4.81 16.64 4.35
CA LEU A 712 -3.81 17.67 4.04
C LEU A 712 -3.93 18.91 4.97
N PRO A 713 -3.80 18.74 6.31
CA PRO A 713 -4.04 19.79 7.33
C PRO A 713 -3.16 21.04 7.25
N PHE A 714 -2.23 21.11 6.29
CA PHE A 714 -1.32 22.23 6.14
C PHE A 714 -1.22 22.76 4.70
N GLU A 715 -2.03 22.25 3.75
CA GLU A 715 -1.93 22.60 2.32
C GLU A 715 -3.30 23.01 1.74
N ASN A 716 -3.41 24.24 1.23
CA ASN A 716 -4.65 24.75 0.62
C ASN A 716 -4.41 25.47 -0.73
N ALA A 717 -3.80 24.82 -1.74
CA ALA A 717 -3.90 25.28 -3.16
C ALA A 717 -3.16 24.46 -4.23
N SER A 718 -2.14 23.63 -3.93
CA SER A 718 -1.19 23.18 -5.00
C SER A 718 -0.94 21.67 -5.13
N THR A 719 -1.55 20.86 -4.28
CA THR A 719 -1.15 19.44 -4.09
C THR A 719 -2.28 18.52 -3.65
N SER A 720 -3.45 19.07 -3.31
CA SER A 720 -4.71 18.38 -3.55
C SER A 720 -4.94 18.44 -5.05
N TRP A 721 -4.99 17.29 -5.69
CA TRP A 721 -5.61 17.27 -7.00
C TRP A 721 -7.06 16.95 -6.73
N GLU A 722 -7.90 17.97 -6.87
CA GLU A 722 -9.32 17.74 -6.91
C GLU A 722 -9.56 16.83 -8.11
N ALA A 723 -9.87 15.57 -7.82
CA ALA A 723 -10.72 14.83 -8.72
C ALA A 723 -12.02 15.60 -8.65
N PHE A 724 -12.25 16.47 -9.64
CA PHE A 724 -13.60 16.93 -9.93
C PHE A 724 -14.36 15.66 -10.30
N GLY A 725 -14.94 15.04 -9.27
CA GLY A 725 -15.57 13.76 -9.36
C GLY A 725 -16.81 13.85 -10.24
N PRO A 726 -17.31 12.70 -10.68
CA PRO A 726 -18.48 12.63 -11.54
C PRO A 726 -19.69 13.18 -10.81
N GLY A 727 -20.29 14.25 -11.36
CA GLY A 727 -21.66 14.58 -11.05
C GLY A 727 -22.56 13.42 -11.46
N GLU A 728 -23.57 13.09 -10.67
CA GLU A 728 -24.46 11.94 -10.92
C GLU A 728 -25.32 12.07 -12.20
N ASN A 729 -25.13 13.11 -13.01
CA ASN A 729 -25.68 13.27 -14.35
C ASN A 729 -24.69 14.04 -15.24
N PHE A 730 -23.93 13.32 -16.06
CA PHE A 730 -23.24 13.90 -17.21
C PHE A 730 -24.21 13.96 -18.40
N ASP A 731 -25.29 14.71 -18.24
CA ASP A 731 -26.34 14.82 -19.25
C ASP A 731 -26.03 15.90 -20.30
N GLY A 732 -24.85 16.53 -20.20
CA GLY A 732 -24.38 17.58 -21.08
C GLY A 732 -25.07 18.91 -20.80
N ARG A 733 -25.82 19.03 -19.70
CA ARG A 733 -26.56 20.25 -19.34
C ARG A 733 -25.80 21.03 -18.29
N PRO A 734 -25.81 22.37 -18.39
CA PRO A 734 -25.16 23.21 -17.39
C PRO A 734 -25.84 23.09 -16.01
N PRO A 735 -25.08 23.24 -14.92
CA PRO A 735 -25.64 23.34 -13.58
C PRO A 735 -26.57 24.55 -13.45
N THR A 736 -27.56 24.47 -12.56
CA THR A 736 -28.39 25.64 -12.20
C THR A 736 -27.61 26.53 -11.24
N LEU A 737 -27.18 27.71 -11.68
CA LEU A 737 -26.36 28.63 -10.89
C LEU A 737 -27.11 29.92 -10.50
N PRO A 738 -26.75 30.57 -9.38
CA PRO A 738 -27.26 31.89 -9.01
C PRO A 738 -26.88 32.96 -10.05
N VAL A 739 -27.90 33.63 -10.62
CA VAL A 739 -27.75 34.61 -11.71
C VAL A 739 -26.86 35.81 -11.32
N ASP A 740 -26.74 36.11 -10.03
CA ASP A 740 -25.99 37.26 -9.51
C ASP A 740 -24.46 37.11 -9.56
N ARG A 741 -23.95 35.89 -9.78
CA ARG A 741 -22.49 35.60 -9.80
C ARG A 741 -21.96 35.16 -11.16
N THR A 742 -22.83 34.93 -12.13
CA THR A 742 -22.43 34.53 -13.49
C THR A 742 -21.88 35.72 -14.26
N VAL A 743 -20.59 35.66 -14.60
CA VAL A 743 -19.85 36.65 -15.38
C VAL A 743 -20.06 36.41 -16.87
N ALA A 744 -20.06 35.14 -17.29
CA ALA A 744 -20.31 34.75 -18.67
C ALA A 744 -20.95 33.36 -18.74
N ALA A 745 -21.84 33.17 -19.72
CA ALA A 745 -22.38 31.87 -20.11
C ALA A 745 -22.34 31.77 -21.65
N ILE A 746 -21.58 30.81 -22.17
CA ILE A 746 -21.20 30.70 -23.57
C ILE A 746 -21.64 29.35 -24.13
N ASN A 747 -22.37 29.39 -25.24
CA ASN A 747 -22.72 28.21 -26.04
C ASN A 747 -21.78 28.17 -27.25
N PHE A 748 -21.01 27.09 -27.40
CA PHE A 748 -20.09 26.93 -28.53
C PHE A 748 -20.78 26.14 -29.64
N ALA A 749 -21.18 26.85 -30.70
CA ALA A 749 -22.02 26.24 -31.72
C ALA A 749 -21.81 26.85 -33.11
N GLY A 750 -22.39 26.22 -34.13
CA GLY A 750 -22.36 26.79 -35.48
C GLY A 750 -23.06 28.15 -35.56
N PRO A 751 -22.70 29.03 -36.52
CA PRO A 751 -23.27 30.37 -36.64
C PRO A 751 -24.76 30.41 -36.98
N ALA A 752 -25.37 29.28 -37.35
CA ALA A 752 -26.79 29.14 -37.62
C ALA A 752 -27.59 28.64 -36.40
N THR A 753 -26.93 28.41 -35.27
CA THR A 753 -27.58 27.95 -34.03
C THR A 753 -28.46 29.06 -33.47
N ARG A 754 -29.66 28.68 -32.99
CA ARG A 754 -30.60 29.64 -32.40
C ARG A 754 -30.05 30.26 -31.12
N ASP A 755 -30.41 31.51 -30.87
CA ASP A 755 -30.10 32.18 -29.61
C ASP A 755 -30.81 31.51 -28.43
N LEU A 756 -30.17 31.54 -27.26
CA LEU A 756 -30.65 30.97 -26.01
C LEU A 756 -30.67 32.07 -24.93
N ASP A 757 -31.78 32.18 -24.21
CA ASP A 757 -31.94 33.19 -23.16
C ASP A 757 -30.86 33.03 -22.08
N GLY A 758 -30.13 34.11 -21.79
CA GLY A 758 -29.05 34.10 -20.79
C GLY A 758 -27.72 33.52 -21.28
N TRP A 759 -27.66 33.05 -22.54
CA TRP A 759 -26.46 32.48 -23.14
C TRP A 759 -26.02 33.29 -24.35
N SER A 760 -24.71 33.27 -24.57
CA SER A 760 -24.09 33.99 -25.65
C SER A 760 -23.45 33.01 -26.62
N LEU A 761 -23.76 33.14 -27.91
CA LEU A 761 -23.24 32.24 -28.93
C LEU A 761 -21.79 32.60 -29.29
N ASP A 762 -20.89 31.62 -29.23
CA ASP A 762 -19.58 31.67 -29.87
C ASP A 762 -19.54 30.69 -31.04
N SER A 763 -19.09 31.18 -32.19
CA SER A 763 -19.08 30.41 -33.45
C SER A 763 -17.69 30.12 -34.00
N GLY A 764 -16.64 30.25 -33.18
CA GLY A 764 -15.27 29.92 -33.56
C GLY A 764 -14.50 31.04 -34.23
N ARG A 765 -14.86 32.31 -33.99
CA ARG A 765 -14.18 33.47 -34.60
C ARG A 765 -12.93 33.86 -33.82
N LEU A 766 -12.01 34.55 -34.50
CA LEU A 766 -10.87 35.19 -33.83
C LEU A 766 -11.34 36.12 -32.71
N PHE A 767 -10.49 36.26 -31.68
CA PHE A 767 -10.71 37.19 -30.57
C PHE A 767 -11.08 38.59 -31.09
N ASP A 768 -12.19 39.10 -30.58
CA ASP A 768 -12.73 40.41 -30.91
C ASP A 768 -12.70 41.30 -29.67
N GLU A 769 -11.94 42.40 -29.76
CA GLU A 769 -11.78 43.38 -28.68
C GLU A 769 -13.11 44.09 -28.34
N GLU A 770 -14.09 44.14 -29.25
CA GLU A 770 -15.39 44.77 -28.97
C GLU A 770 -16.29 43.87 -28.12
N THR A 771 -16.30 42.57 -28.39
CA THR A 771 -17.06 41.59 -27.60
C THR A 771 -16.26 41.01 -26.42
N GLY A 772 -14.95 41.28 -26.37
CA GLY A 772 -14.05 40.86 -25.31
C GLY A 772 -13.81 39.36 -25.30
N ARG A 773 -13.96 38.65 -26.43
CA ARG A 773 -13.82 37.19 -26.47
C ARG A 773 -13.51 36.64 -27.86
N GLY A 774 -13.05 35.41 -27.92
CA GLY A 774 -12.91 34.62 -29.14
C GLY A 774 -11.64 33.76 -29.14
N TRP A 775 -11.28 33.22 -30.28
CA TRP A 775 -10.24 32.20 -30.42
C TRP A 775 -8.92 32.78 -30.91
N LEU A 776 -7.80 32.12 -30.59
CA LEU A 776 -6.48 32.48 -31.14
C LEU A 776 -6.37 32.17 -32.65
N ARG A 777 -7.13 31.20 -33.13
CA ARG A 777 -7.31 30.93 -34.57
C ARG A 777 -8.78 30.88 -34.93
N ASP A 778 -9.09 31.20 -36.18
CA ASP A 778 -10.42 30.98 -36.72
C ASP A 778 -10.69 29.47 -36.86
N ILE A 779 -11.65 28.98 -36.07
CA ILE A 779 -12.13 27.60 -36.09
C ILE A 779 -13.60 27.50 -36.49
N GLN A 780 -14.16 28.50 -37.19
CA GLN A 780 -15.59 28.54 -37.52
C GLN A 780 -16.06 27.33 -38.34
N ALA A 781 -15.15 26.70 -39.10
CA ALA A 781 -15.42 25.48 -39.86
C ALA A 781 -15.58 24.22 -38.98
N ASN A 782 -15.12 24.26 -37.73
CA ASN A 782 -15.07 23.12 -36.82
C ASN A 782 -16.20 23.16 -35.81
N HIS A 783 -17.44 23.09 -36.30
CA HIS A 783 -18.62 22.99 -35.46
C HIS A 783 -19.43 21.74 -35.83
N ARG A 784 -20.24 21.26 -34.89
CA ARG A 784 -21.26 20.25 -35.13
C ARG A 784 -22.54 20.62 -34.41
N ASP A 785 -23.65 20.27 -35.04
CA ASP A 785 -24.99 20.21 -34.45
C ASP A 785 -25.52 18.81 -34.81
N ARG A 786 -25.81 18.02 -33.78
CA ARG A 786 -26.21 16.62 -33.93
C ARG A 786 -27.71 16.45 -34.14
N GLN A 787 -28.52 17.46 -33.80
CA GLN A 787 -29.98 17.46 -33.92
C GLN A 787 -30.67 16.24 -33.30
N SER A 788 -30.08 15.66 -32.25
CA SER A 788 -30.58 14.48 -31.53
C SER A 788 -31.35 14.82 -30.26
N LEU A 789 -30.94 15.85 -29.53
CA LEU A 789 -31.43 16.14 -28.19
C LEU A 789 -32.39 17.33 -28.14
N GLY A 790 -32.39 18.18 -29.18
CA GLY A 790 -33.25 19.37 -29.27
C GLY A 790 -32.86 20.53 -28.35
N ASP A 791 -31.82 20.33 -27.54
CA ASP A 791 -31.22 21.30 -26.63
C ASP A 791 -29.82 21.69 -27.14
N PRO A 792 -29.61 22.91 -27.69
CA PRO A 792 -28.33 23.25 -28.31
C PRO A 792 -27.12 23.15 -27.36
N LEU A 793 -27.30 23.30 -26.05
CA LEU A 793 -26.20 23.21 -25.09
C LEU A 793 -25.63 21.78 -25.01
N ALA A 794 -26.49 20.76 -25.15
CA ALA A 794 -26.06 19.36 -25.15
C ALA A 794 -25.88 18.81 -26.58
N ASP A 795 -26.27 19.53 -27.64
CA ASP A 795 -26.34 18.97 -29.00
C ASP A 795 -25.39 19.66 -29.99
N THR A 796 -24.77 20.75 -29.57
CA THR A 796 -23.80 21.52 -30.37
C THR A 796 -22.45 21.63 -29.67
N PHE A 797 -21.38 21.75 -30.47
CA PHE A 797 -20.02 21.98 -29.98
C PHE A 797 -19.12 22.58 -31.06
N LEU A 798 -18.06 23.27 -30.63
CA LEU A 798 -16.87 23.53 -31.43
C LEU A 798 -15.80 22.48 -31.13
N PHE A 799 -14.90 22.22 -32.08
CA PHE A 799 -13.83 21.25 -31.85
C PHE A 799 -12.51 21.60 -32.55
N THR A 800 -11.44 21.00 -32.08
CA THR A 800 -10.15 20.97 -32.78
C THR A 800 -9.53 19.60 -32.67
N ARG A 801 -8.73 19.20 -33.66
CA ARG A 801 -7.90 17.98 -33.59
C ARG A 801 -6.50 18.25 -33.07
N THR A 802 -6.05 19.48 -33.24
CA THR A 802 -4.76 19.98 -32.74
C THR A 802 -5.04 20.81 -31.49
N HIS A 803 -4.18 21.76 -31.15
CA HIS A 803 -4.45 22.71 -30.07
C HIS A 803 -5.11 23.99 -30.57
N ASP A 804 -5.98 24.58 -29.76
CA ASP A 804 -6.44 25.97 -29.88
C ASP A 804 -6.80 26.54 -28.51
N VAL A 805 -6.89 27.88 -28.43
CA VAL A 805 -7.24 28.58 -27.18
C VAL A 805 -8.37 29.56 -27.44
N PHE A 806 -9.38 29.51 -26.59
CA PHE A 806 -10.44 30.49 -26.45
C PHE A 806 -10.08 31.45 -25.31
N GLU A 807 -10.28 32.75 -25.53
CA GLU A 807 -10.08 33.78 -24.51
C GLU A 807 -11.39 34.54 -24.25
N ILE A 808 -11.58 34.96 -23.00
CA ILE A 808 -12.61 35.93 -22.59
C ILE A 808 -12.02 36.95 -21.62
N ALA A 809 -12.26 38.23 -21.89
CA ALA A 809 -11.86 39.34 -21.04
C ALA A 809 -12.71 39.35 -19.77
N VAL A 810 -12.04 39.31 -18.62
CA VAL A 810 -12.64 39.37 -17.28
C VAL A 810 -11.78 40.26 -16.38
N ASP A 811 -12.35 40.80 -15.31
CA ASP A 811 -11.54 41.53 -14.32
C ASP A 811 -10.54 40.58 -13.67
N ASN A 812 -9.42 41.09 -13.15
CA ASN A 812 -8.55 40.27 -12.30
C ASN A 812 -9.30 39.83 -11.03
N GLY A 813 -9.08 38.58 -10.63
CA GLY A 813 -9.71 37.98 -9.46
C GLY A 813 -9.87 36.47 -9.59
N ASP A 814 -10.53 35.88 -8.61
CA ASP A 814 -10.76 34.44 -8.55
C ASP A 814 -12.12 34.09 -9.14
N TYR A 815 -12.12 33.03 -9.95
CA TYR A 815 -13.28 32.57 -10.71
C TYR A 815 -13.46 31.07 -10.56
N ARG A 816 -14.70 30.62 -10.62
CA ARG A 816 -15.03 29.22 -10.89
C ARG A 816 -15.54 29.08 -12.32
N VAL A 817 -14.98 28.13 -13.03
CA VAL A 817 -15.20 27.91 -14.46
C VAL A 817 -15.84 26.55 -14.66
N HIS A 818 -17.09 26.52 -15.10
CA HIS A 818 -17.81 25.29 -15.44
C HIS A 818 -17.81 25.10 -16.95
N LEU A 819 -17.62 23.87 -17.43
CA LEU A 819 -17.60 23.58 -18.85
C LEU A 819 -18.01 22.15 -19.15
N CYS A 820 -18.38 21.89 -20.41
CA CYS A 820 -18.69 20.56 -20.90
C CYS A 820 -17.88 20.23 -22.15
N ILE A 821 -17.34 19.02 -22.19
CA ILE A 821 -16.77 18.42 -23.40
C ILE A 821 -17.50 17.14 -23.78
N GLY A 822 -17.64 16.87 -25.07
CA GLY A 822 -18.30 15.66 -25.54
C GLY A 822 -19.06 15.80 -26.86
N ASP A 823 -19.73 14.72 -27.23
CA ASP A 823 -20.55 14.61 -28.44
C ASP A 823 -21.75 13.69 -28.13
N SER A 824 -22.95 14.22 -28.27
CA SER A 824 -24.22 13.55 -27.94
C SER A 824 -24.48 12.23 -28.66
N GLN A 825 -23.71 11.90 -29.71
CA GLN A 825 -23.92 10.70 -30.51
C GLN A 825 -22.69 9.78 -30.62
N TYR A 826 -21.48 10.28 -30.36
CA TYR A 826 -20.26 9.55 -30.68
C TYR A 826 -19.23 9.66 -29.57
N GLU A 827 -18.70 8.52 -29.18
CA GLU A 827 -17.53 8.47 -28.31
C GLU A 827 -16.38 9.31 -28.89
N GLN A 828 -15.82 10.20 -28.07
CA GLN A 828 -14.65 10.99 -28.42
C GLN A 828 -13.51 10.59 -27.51
N THR A 829 -12.50 9.92 -28.07
CA THR A 829 -11.29 9.52 -27.34
C THR A 829 -10.22 10.60 -27.41
N GLY A 830 -9.40 10.73 -26.38
CA GLY A 830 -8.20 11.56 -26.40
C GLY A 830 -8.45 13.07 -26.41
N GLN A 831 -9.49 13.49 -25.69
CA GLN A 831 -9.83 14.90 -25.50
C GLN A 831 -8.92 15.55 -24.45
N ASN A 832 -8.53 16.81 -24.66
CA ASN A 832 -7.63 17.53 -23.78
C ASN A 832 -8.12 18.95 -23.56
N LEU A 833 -8.10 19.42 -22.33
CA LEU A 833 -8.67 20.70 -21.92
C LEU A 833 -7.81 21.34 -20.84
N THR A 834 -7.56 22.63 -20.97
CA THR A 834 -6.89 23.45 -19.97
C THR A 834 -7.69 24.72 -19.67
N VAL A 835 -7.61 25.23 -18.44
CA VAL A 835 -8.13 26.56 -18.06
C VAL A 835 -7.01 27.28 -17.31
N GLU A 836 -6.63 28.49 -17.71
CA GLU A 836 -5.50 29.24 -17.10
C GLU A 836 -4.20 28.42 -16.98
N ASN A 837 -3.87 27.65 -18.04
CA ASN A 837 -2.76 26.69 -18.09
C ASN A 837 -2.85 25.50 -17.11
N GLN A 838 -3.89 25.41 -16.29
CA GLN A 838 -4.20 24.22 -15.49
C GLN A 838 -4.84 23.16 -16.39
N SER A 839 -4.28 21.95 -16.40
CA SER A 839 -4.86 20.81 -17.13
C SER A 839 -6.11 20.31 -16.42
N ILE A 840 -7.27 20.51 -17.04
CA ILE A 840 -8.58 20.09 -16.51
C ILE A 840 -8.96 18.70 -17.02
N ALA A 841 -8.70 18.41 -18.30
CA ALA A 841 -8.88 17.07 -18.88
C ALA A 841 -7.64 16.70 -19.71
N ARG A 842 -7.12 15.48 -19.56
CA ARG A 842 -5.99 14.98 -20.36
C ARG A 842 -6.25 13.57 -20.86
N ASP A 843 -6.27 13.44 -22.18
CA ASP A 843 -6.53 12.18 -22.89
C ASP A 843 -7.83 11.50 -22.42
N VAL A 844 -8.90 12.29 -22.28
CA VAL A 844 -10.21 11.84 -21.80
C VAL A 844 -11.01 11.22 -22.94
N THR A 845 -11.69 10.13 -22.65
CA THR A 845 -12.70 9.55 -23.54
C THR A 845 -14.09 9.90 -23.02
N THR A 846 -14.91 10.61 -23.79
CA THR A 846 -16.33 10.84 -23.47
C THR A 846 -17.19 9.84 -24.23
N VAL A 847 -18.08 9.12 -23.55
CA VAL A 847 -19.12 8.31 -24.23
C VAL A 847 -20.24 9.22 -24.75
N GLU A 848 -20.67 10.18 -23.94
CA GLU A 848 -21.56 11.29 -24.33
C GLU A 848 -20.91 12.62 -23.91
N PHE A 849 -20.89 12.92 -22.60
CA PHE A 849 -20.33 14.16 -22.05
C PHE A 849 -19.47 13.90 -20.82
N GLU A 850 -18.58 14.87 -20.56
CA GLU A 850 -17.92 15.06 -19.28
C GLU A 850 -18.02 16.54 -18.93
N GLU A 851 -18.40 16.83 -17.69
CA GLU A 851 -18.61 18.17 -17.18
C GLU A 851 -17.58 18.47 -16.10
N TYR A 852 -16.93 19.62 -16.20
CA TYR A 852 -15.84 20.01 -15.31
C TYR A 852 -16.14 21.34 -14.64
N SER A 853 -15.56 21.52 -13.46
CA SER A 853 -15.48 22.81 -12.77
C SER A 853 -14.01 23.04 -12.40
N ALA A 854 -13.53 24.28 -12.47
CA ALA A 854 -12.17 24.63 -12.07
C ALA A 854 -12.16 26.01 -11.41
N GLU A 855 -11.48 26.13 -10.27
CA GLU A 855 -11.22 27.44 -9.65
C GLU A 855 -9.88 27.98 -10.14
N VAL A 856 -9.87 29.21 -10.64
CA VAL A 856 -8.70 29.84 -11.25
C VAL A 856 -8.58 31.31 -10.85
N SER A 857 -7.35 31.79 -10.76
CA SER A 857 -7.05 33.20 -10.52
C SER A 857 -6.59 33.87 -11.81
N VAL A 858 -7.35 34.87 -12.27
CA VAL A 858 -6.99 35.67 -13.46
C VAL A 858 -6.20 36.90 -13.03
N THR A 859 -5.05 37.12 -13.65
CA THR A 859 -4.12 38.21 -13.28
C THR A 859 -3.75 39.18 -14.40
N ASP A 860 -4.09 38.85 -15.64
CA ASP A 860 -3.78 39.63 -16.85
C ASP A 860 -5.02 40.21 -17.55
N GLY A 861 -6.19 40.06 -16.92
CA GLY A 861 -7.49 40.50 -17.44
C GLY A 861 -8.09 39.57 -18.49
N ARG A 862 -7.54 38.37 -18.69
CA ARG A 862 -8.02 37.40 -19.68
C ARG A 862 -8.10 36.00 -19.08
N LEU A 863 -9.26 35.38 -19.21
CA LEU A 863 -9.43 33.96 -18.91
C LEU A 863 -9.25 33.15 -20.19
N THR A 864 -8.43 32.12 -20.11
CA THR A 864 -8.01 31.28 -21.23
C THR A 864 -8.51 29.85 -21.06
N VAL A 865 -9.09 29.29 -22.13
CA VAL A 865 -9.54 27.90 -22.21
C VAL A 865 -8.88 27.25 -23.42
N GLY A 866 -7.96 26.31 -23.17
CA GLY A 866 -7.27 25.56 -24.21
C GLY A 866 -7.97 24.23 -24.50
N ILE A 867 -8.14 23.88 -25.78
CA ILE A 867 -8.65 22.57 -26.21
C ILE A 867 -7.68 21.87 -27.17
N GLY A 868 -7.56 20.55 -27.00
CA GLY A 868 -6.65 19.68 -27.75
C GLY A 868 -5.16 19.92 -27.47
N LEU A 869 -4.29 19.16 -28.15
CA LEU A 869 -2.83 19.19 -27.95
C LEU A 869 -2.06 19.58 -29.22
N PRO A 870 -0.89 20.23 -29.08
CA PRO A 870 0.00 20.47 -30.21
C PRO A 870 0.39 19.13 -30.86
N GLY A 871 0.09 18.95 -32.15
CA GLY A 871 0.33 17.68 -32.85
C GLY A 871 -0.69 16.57 -32.59
N GLY A 872 -1.78 16.86 -31.86
CA GLY A 872 -2.89 15.94 -31.65
C GLY A 872 -3.58 15.51 -32.96
N THR A 873 -4.26 14.35 -32.92
CA THR A 873 -5.05 13.83 -34.04
C THR A 873 -6.50 13.54 -33.68
N THR A 874 -6.85 13.59 -32.40
CA THR A 874 -8.16 13.33 -31.82
C THR A 874 -8.93 14.63 -31.57
N ASN A 875 -10.26 14.59 -31.67
CA ASN A 875 -11.06 15.79 -31.41
C ASN A 875 -11.03 16.11 -29.91
N THR A 876 -11.03 17.40 -29.56
CA THR A 876 -11.60 17.89 -28.29
C THR A 876 -12.81 18.73 -28.64
N CYS A 877 -13.98 18.33 -28.16
CA CYS A 877 -15.28 18.92 -28.46
C CYS A 877 -15.74 19.74 -27.26
N LEU A 878 -15.82 21.06 -27.37
CA LEU A 878 -16.26 21.97 -26.31
C LEU A 878 -17.71 22.40 -26.58
N ASN A 879 -18.62 22.14 -25.65
CA ASN A 879 -20.06 22.37 -25.80
C ASN A 879 -20.47 23.74 -25.24
N TRP A 880 -20.18 23.98 -23.96
CA TRP A 880 -20.53 25.21 -23.27
C TRP A 880 -19.53 25.57 -22.15
N LEU A 881 -19.58 26.83 -21.70
CA LEU A 881 -18.76 27.39 -20.62
C LEU A 881 -19.58 28.35 -19.77
N ILE A 882 -19.43 28.29 -18.44
CA ILE A 882 -19.92 29.28 -17.49
C ILE A 882 -18.76 29.78 -16.63
N VAL A 883 -18.64 31.09 -16.48
CA VAL A 883 -17.66 31.74 -15.59
C VAL A 883 -18.42 32.38 -14.44
N GLU A 884 -18.14 31.95 -13.21
CA GLU A 884 -18.66 32.48 -11.96
C GLU A 884 -17.56 33.28 -11.24
N ARG A 885 -17.85 34.50 -10.79
CA ARG A 885 -16.91 35.24 -9.92
C ARG A 885 -17.01 34.72 -8.50
N LEU A 886 -15.88 34.31 -7.92
CA LEU A 886 -15.85 33.91 -6.51
C LEU A 886 -15.92 35.14 -5.60
N PRO A 887 -16.53 35.03 -4.40
CA PRO A 887 -16.51 36.10 -3.42
C PRO A 887 -15.06 36.45 -3.08
N SER A 888 -14.68 37.72 -3.21
CA SER A 888 -13.44 38.20 -2.62
C SER A 888 -13.51 37.97 -1.12
N GLY A 889 -12.64 37.13 -0.56
CA GLY A 889 -12.57 36.91 0.89
C GLY A 889 -12.46 38.27 1.61
N GLU A 890 -13.43 38.58 2.46
CA GLU A 890 -13.33 39.69 3.43
C GLU A 890 -12.45 39.31 4.61
#